data_AF-A0A4Y9R5M9-F1
#
_entry.id   AF-A0A4Y9R5M9-F1
#
_cell.length_a   1.000
_cell.length_b   1.000
_cell.length_c   1.000
_cell.angle_alpha   90.00
_cell.angle_beta   90.00
_cell.angle_gamma   90.00
#
_symmetry.space_group_name_H-M   'P 1'
#
loop_
_entity.id
_entity.type
_entity.pdbx_description
1 polymer ?
#
loop_
_entity_poly.entity_id
_entity_poly.type
_entity_poly.pdbx_seq_one_letter_code
_entity_poly.pdbx_strand_id
1 'polypeptide(L)'
;MSSWQARFFSALLRQTFKRKLAAATDAFAARKVLNSGIVRTPGDVVVTPATVGGVPGEWVASMHGSGSLTMLFLHGGGYFACSPRSHRAFTSFFARQGMRVYAPDYRLAPEHPFPAAADDALAVYEGLLGSGADPARILISGDSAGGGLTLSLLLRIRARGLAMPAAVALFSPLTDLAGTGASLVENDARCAMFRGARIAEAGQFYLAGTDPRDPVASPLYADLRGLPPMLIHVGADEVLRDDSTRLAERARTAGVEVALRIWSDVCHDWQLFHTFIPEGRASLFEACAFLKQRALFDRPGASAPRAPDYDVLIVGGGFSGLGMAIKLKQTGNGNVIVLEKAPEIGGTWRENTYPGCACDVPSHMYSFSFERKWNWSRMYATQPEIRDYLRHCVRKYELAPFIRCSTALAEAVFDETRDLWTVRTADGGTVTARAVVAATGALHRPAYPKLPGIERFHGTVFHSAEWRHDHDLRGRRVAVIGTGASAIQFVPQVAKQAAQVTLFQRTPAWVLPKMDRALGPKEQWVYRHVPGAMRLFRNFLYWRQELLGLAFLHPRLMAHAKRMAEAHMRAQIPDADLRSKLTPDYTIGCKRVLIANDYFPVFSQAHVALVTSGVAEVREASIVACDGTEYPADTLIYGTGFRVGASLAPIRILGRNGVDLNDTWRDGAQAHLGLTVAGYPNLFLLLGPNTGLGHNSVVFMAEQQIRHVLRCLKAMRRRAMTSIEPRAEAQAQFNARVQSRLGTTVWASGCRSWYLDAQGRNVAIWPGFTFQYWRLMRRTHEAEYRFGRVKTAAGEPARKEEAAA
;
A
#
# COMPACT_ATOMS: atom_id res chain seq x y z
N MET A 1 5.14 -20.40 25.98
CA MET A 1 5.39 -21.84 25.69
C MET A 1 5.84 -21.94 24.25
N SER A 2 6.98 -22.61 24.04
CA SER A 2 7.54 -22.89 22.71
C SER A 2 6.65 -23.83 21.91
N SER A 3 6.71 -23.70 20.60
CA SER A 3 5.96 -24.51 19.65
C SER A 3 6.47 -25.95 19.64
N TRP A 4 5.60 -26.89 19.31
CA TRP A 4 5.99 -28.29 19.13
C TRP A 4 7.00 -28.41 17.98
N GLN A 5 6.91 -27.55 16.96
CA GLN A 5 7.85 -27.50 15.83
C GLN A 5 9.27 -27.17 16.31
N ALA A 6 9.43 -26.14 17.17
CA ALA A 6 10.73 -25.75 17.70
C ALA A 6 11.38 -26.88 18.52
N ARG A 7 10.59 -27.53 19.38
CA ARG A 7 11.04 -28.66 20.23
C ARG A 7 11.40 -29.89 19.38
N PHE A 8 10.54 -30.24 18.43
CA PHE A 8 10.77 -31.35 17.51
C PHE A 8 12.03 -31.14 16.66
N PHE A 9 12.17 -29.95 16.06
CA PHE A 9 13.31 -29.63 15.21
C PHE A 9 14.62 -29.62 16.01
N SER A 10 14.61 -29.06 17.22
CA SER A 10 15.76 -29.12 18.12
C SER A 10 16.17 -30.56 18.47
N ALA A 11 15.20 -31.45 18.73
CA ALA A 11 15.48 -32.87 18.97
C ALA A 11 16.07 -33.57 17.73
N LEU A 12 15.53 -33.29 16.54
CA LEU A 12 16.01 -33.83 15.27
C LEU A 12 17.46 -33.41 15.00
N LEU A 13 17.79 -32.13 15.20
CA LEU A 13 19.15 -31.60 15.02
C LEU A 13 20.15 -32.26 15.97
N ARG A 14 19.78 -32.51 17.24
CA ARG A 14 20.64 -33.22 18.20
C ARG A 14 20.98 -34.64 17.74
N GLN A 15 20.02 -35.35 17.16
CA GLN A 15 20.20 -36.74 16.73
C GLN A 15 20.91 -36.89 15.38
N THR A 16 20.82 -35.88 14.52
CA THR A 16 21.34 -35.94 13.15
C THR A 16 22.51 -34.99 12.94
N PHE A 17 22.24 -33.70 12.79
CA PHE A 17 23.19 -32.65 12.43
C PHE A 17 24.34 -32.51 13.45
N LYS A 18 24.01 -32.40 14.74
CA LYS A 18 25.01 -32.23 15.81
C LYS A 18 25.99 -33.40 15.87
N ARG A 19 25.52 -34.64 15.69
CA ARG A 19 26.38 -35.84 15.66
C ARG A 19 27.31 -35.84 14.45
N LYS A 20 26.78 -35.52 13.26
CA LYS A 20 27.60 -35.43 12.03
C LYS A 20 28.67 -34.36 12.14
N LEU A 21 28.33 -33.18 12.68
CA LEU A 21 29.27 -32.09 12.86
C LEU A 21 30.32 -32.39 13.94
N ALA A 22 29.93 -33.05 15.03
CA ALA A 22 30.86 -33.52 16.07
C ALA A 22 31.83 -34.61 15.56
N ALA A 23 31.43 -35.40 14.57
CA ALA A 23 32.26 -36.45 13.97
C ALA A 23 33.22 -35.95 12.87
N ALA A 24 33.15 -34.68 12.45
CA ALA A 24 34.05 -34.15 11.44
C ALA A 24 35.50 -34.05 11.98
N THR A 25 36.47 -34.54 11.23
CA THR A 25 37.87 -34.64 11.68
C THR A 25 38.67 -33.36 11.51
N ASP A 26 38.23 -32.45 10.62
CA ASP A 26 38.92 -31.20 10.28
C ASP A 26 37.93 -30.11 9.83
N ALA A 27 38.46 -28.91 9.54
CA ALA A 27 37.69 -27.75 9.10
C ALA A 27 36.93 -28.00 7.78
N PHE A 28 37.52 -28.73 6.83
CA PHE A 28 36.92 -29.00 5.51
C PHE A 28 35.75 -29.98 5.63
N ALA A 29 35.88 -31.01 6.45
CA ALA A 29 34.82 -31.96 6.77
C ALA A 29 33.65 -31.24 7.49
N ALA A 30 33.95 -30.37 8.44
CA ALA A 30 32.93 -29.57 9.14
C ALA A 30 32.24 -28.58 8.18
N ARG A 31 32.99 -27.92 7.29
CA ARG A 31 32.48 -27.03 6.25
C ARG A 31 31.50 -27.76 5.33
N LYS A 32 31.82 -29.00 4.93
CA LYS A 32 30.93 -29.83 4.09
C LYS A 32 29.60 -30.12 4.78
N VAL A 33 29.61 -30.39 6.09
CA VAL A 33 28.38 -30.61 6.88
C VAL A 33 27.55 -29.32 6.96
N LEU A 34 28.19 -28.18 7.27
CA LEU A 34 27.51 -26.87 7.36
C LEU A 34 26.91 -26.41 6.02
N ASN A 35 27.56 -26.74 4.90
CA ASN A 35 27.10 -26.37 3.56
C ASN A 35 26.10 -27.37 2.95
N SER A 36 25.76 -28.47 3.64
CA SER A 36 24.93 -29.54 3.09
C SER A 36 23.42 -29.21 3.00
N GLY A 37 22.99 -28.04 3.49
CA GLY A 37 21.59 -27.61 3.47
C GLY A 37 21.13 -27.09 2.10
N ILE A 38 20.00 -27.61 1.59
CA ILE A 38 19.34 -27.06 0.40
C ILE A 38 18.43 -25.89 0.84
N VAL A 39 18.82 -24.67 0.47
CA VAL A 39 17.97 -23.47 0.65
C VAL A 39 17.28 -23.14 -0.66
N ARG A 40 15.95 -23.27 -0.69
CA ARG A 40 15.14 -22.86 -1.85
C ARG A 40 14.89 -21.36 -1.79
N THR A 41 15.20 -20.67 -2.88
CA THR A 41 14.84 -19.26 -3.06
C THR A 41 13.33 -19.15 -3.35
N PRO A 42 12.58 -18.31 -2.63
CA PRO A 42 11.17 -18.07 -2.94
C PRO A 42 10.97 -17.53 -4.36
N GLY A 43 9.89 -17.92 -5.02
CA GLY A 43 9.61 -17.50 -6.40
C GLY A 43 9.31 -16.00 -6.59
N ASP A 44 9.09 -15.27 -5.49
CA ASP A 44 8.80 -13.82 -5.47
C ASP A 44 10.05 -12.95 -5.15
N VAL A 45 11.24 -13.56 -5.16
CA VAL A 45 12.52 -12.91 -4.87
C VAL A 45 13.48 -13.06 -6.06
N VAL A 46 14.15 -11.97 -6.41
CA VAL A 46 15.22 -11.94 -7.41
C VAL A 46 16.55 -11.95 -6.69
N VAL A 47 17.43 -12.85 -7.12
CA VAL A 47 18.83 -12.92 -6.67
C VAL A 47 19.73 -12.61 -7.85
N THR A 48 20.60 -11.62 -7.70
CA THR A 48 21.49 -11.14 -8.75
C THR A 48 22.94 -11.16 -8.25
N PRO A 49 23.83 -11.95 -8.86
CA PRO A 49 25.25 -11.90 -8.55
C PRO A 49 25.79 -10.48 -8.75
N ALA A 50 26.61 -9.99 -7.83
CA ALA A 50 27.19 -8.66 -7.91
C ALA A 50 28.47 -8.54 -7.07
N THR A 51 29.31 -7.58 -7.44
CA THR A 51 30.51 -7.22 -6.68
C THR A 51 30.31 -5.82 -6.09
N VAL A 52 30.54 -5.65 -4.79
CA VAL A 52 30.48 -4.36 -4.09
C VAL A 52 31.77 -4.20 -3.31
N GLY A 53 32.45 -3.07 -3.48
CA GLY A 53 33.74 -2.84 -2.82
C GLY A 53 34.84 -3.84 -3.22
N GLY A 54 34.74 -4.44 -4.41
CA GLY A 54 35.67 -5.47 -4.88
C GLY A 54 35.40 -6.88 -4.32
N VAL A 55 34.41 -7.04 -3.44
CA VAL A 55 34.04 -8.35 -2.86
C VAL A 55 32.86 -8.94 -3.64
N PRO A 56 32.95 -10.19 -4.11
CA PRO A 56 31.83 -10.87 -4.78
C PRO A 56 30.70 -11.18 -3.80
N GLY A 57 29.48 -11.33 -4.30
CA GLY A 57 28.30 -11.63 -3.48
C GLY A 57 27.01 -11.63 -4.30
N GLU A 58 25.88 -11.47 -3.63
CA GLU A 58 24.57 -11.39 -4.28
C GLU A 58 23.69 -10.28 -3.71
N TRP A 59 23.00 -9.57 -4.61
CA TRP A 59 21.85 -8.74 -4.28
C TRP A 59 20.59 -9.60 -4.23
N VAL A 60 19.80 -9.42 -3.18
CA VAL A 60 18.52 -10.07 -2.97
C VAL A 60 17.44 -9.00 -2.80
N ALA A 61 16.42 -9.04 -3.65
CA ALA A 61 15.33 -8.06 -3.67
C ALA A 61 13.99 -8.72 -4.01
N SER A 62 12.87 -8.16 -3.52
CA SER A 62 11.54 -8.63 -3.93
C SER A 62 11.21 -8.19 -5.36
N MET A 63 10.54 -9.06 -6.13
CA MET A 63 9.98 -8.71 -7.45
C MET A 63 8.93 -7.60 -7.38
N HIS A 64 8.34 -7.36 -6.21
CA HIS A 64 7.35 -6.31 -5.98
C HIS A 64 7.98 -4.93 -5.73
N GLY A 65 9.31 -4.83 -5.83
CA GLY A 65 10.09 -3.63 -5.56
C GLY A 65 10.77 -3.68 -4.19
N SER A 66 11.93 -3.04 -4.07
CA SER A 66 12.59 -2.78 -2.79
C SER A 66 12.34 -1.32 -2.39
N GLY A 67 12.09 -1.08 -1.11
CA GLY A 67 12.02 0.27 -0.55
C GLY A 67 13.39 0.93 -0.55
N SER A 68 13.47 2.14 0.02
CA SER A 68 14.70 2.92 0.09
C SER A 68 15.73 2.45 1.12
N LEU A 69 15.57 1.25 1.69
CA LEU A 69 16.44 0.71 2.73
C LEU A 69 17.40 -0.32 2.14
N THR A 70 18.69 -0.19 2.46
CA THR A 70 19.73 -1.12 2.06
C THR A 70 20.20 -1.91 3.27
N MET A 71 20.32 -3.23 3.14
CA MET A 71 20.82 -4.09 4.20
C MET A 71 22.11 -4.78 3.74
N LEU A 72 23.15 -4.73 4.57
CA LEU A 72 24.30 -5.62 4.48
C LEU A 72 24.07 -6.81 5.41
N PHE A 73 24.03 -8.03 4.87
CA PHE A 73 23.85 -9.25 5.66
C PHE A 73 25.15 -10.07 5.66
N LEU A 74 25.74 -10.28 6.83
CA LEU A 74 26.96 -11.07 7.03
C LEU A 74 26.58 -12.44 7.60
N HIS A 75 26.86 -13.50 6.86
CA HIS A 75 26.42 -14.85 7.22
C HIS A 75 27.21 -15.49 8.38
N GLY A 76 26.62 -16.46 9.06
CA GLY A 76 27.30 -17.28 10.07
C GLY A 76 28.25 -18.34 9.47
N GLY A 77 28.55 -19.39 10.24
CA GLY A 77 29.40 -20.50 9.81
C GLY A 77 30.79 -20.55 10.46
N GLY A 78 30.99 -19.89 11.61
CA GLY A 78 32.22 -19.98 12.39
C GLY A 78 33.45 -19.34 11.73
N TYR A 79 33.27 -18.43 10.78
CA TYR A 79 34.31 -17.81 9.93
C TYR A 79 35.01 -18.75 8.94
N PHE A 80 34.66 -20.04 8.93
CA PHE A 80 35.30 -21.03 8.06
C PHE A 80 34.31 -21.74 7.13
N ALA A 81 33.00 -21.49 7.19
CA ALA A 81 32.00 -22.17 6.37
C ALA A 81 30.83 -21.24 5.97
N CYS A 82 29.84 -21.81 5.28
CA CYS A 82 28.68 -21.11 4.71
C CYS A 82 29.02 -20.16 3.56
N SER A 83 27.98 -19.53 3.02
CA SER A 83 28.03 -18.59 1.88
C SER A 83 26.74 -17.77 1.86
N PRO A 84 26.64 -16.72 1.02
CA PRO A 84 25.37 -16.04 0.77
C PRO A 84 24.23 -17.01 0.41
N ARG A 85 24.54 -18.06 -0.38
CA ARG A 85 23.56 -19.07 -0.80
C ARG A 85 22.96 -19.84 0.37
N SER A 86 23.74 -20.20 1.39
CA SER A 86 23.22 -20.95 2.55
C SER A 86 22.36 -20.07 3.47
N HIS A 87 22.41 -18.74 3.33
CA HIS A 87 21.67 -17.78 4.15
C HIS A 87 20.51 -17.11 3.42
N ARG A 88 20.13 -17.62 2.23
CA ARG A 88 18.99 -17.08 1.47
C ARG A 88 17.66 -17.09 2.23
N ALA A 89 17.51 -17.92 3.27
CA ALA A 89 16.34 -17.88 4.14
C ALA A 89 16.20 -16.53 4.86
N PHE A 90 17.30 -15.96 5.37
CA PHE A 90 17.34 -14.63 5.98
C PHE A 90 17.17 -13.53 4.93
N THR A 91 18.04 -13.53 3.91
CA THR A 91 18.11 -12.42 2.95
C THR A 91 16.81 -12.31 2.14
N SER A 92 16.19 -13.44 1.77
CA SER A 92 14.88 -13.44 1.11
C SER A 92 13.77 -12.94 2.04
N PHE A 93 13.83 -13.22 3.35
CA PHE A 93 12.85 -12.69 4.30
C PHE A 93 12.92 -11.16 4.35
N PHE A 94 14.11 -10.60 4.60
CA PHE A 94 14.30 -9.14 4.66
C PHE A 94 13.98 -8.47 3.31
N ALA A 95 14.32 -9.11 2.19
CA ALA A 95 13.96 -8.63 0.86
C ALA A 95 12.44 -8.51 0.67
N ARG A 96 11.67 -9.50 1.15
CA ARG A 96 10.20 -9.48 1.12
C ARG A 96 9.60 -8.44 2.08
N GLN A 97 10.38 -7.98 3.06
CA GLN A 97 10.00 -6.84 3.90
C GLN A 97 10.33 -5.48 3.26
N GLY A 98 10.79 -5.47 2.00
CA GLY A 98 11.05 -4.25 1.24
C GLY A 98 12.44 -3.66 1.47
N MET A 99 13.41 -4.45 1.94
CA MET A 99 14.83 -4.07 1.97
C MET A 99 15.54 -4.56 0.71
N ARG A 100 16.56 -3.84 0.23
CA ARG A 100 17.49 -4.36 -0.77
C ARG A 100 18.70 -4.94 -0.03
N VAL A 101 18.86 -6.26 -0.06
CA VAL A 101 19.85 -6.95 0.77
C VAL A 101 21.07 -7.32 -0.06
N TYR A 102 22.27 -6.95 0.38
CA TYR A 102 23.53 -7.45 -0.16
C TYR A 102 24.14 -8.45 0.81
N ALA A 103 24.51 -9.63 0.31
CA ALA A 103 25.23 -10.64 1.07
C ALA A 103 26.56 -10.93 0.38
N PRO A 104 27.71 -10.55 0.98
CA PRO A 104 29.02 -10.80 0.41
C PRO A 104 29.45 -12.26 0.61
N ASP A 105 30.13 -12.80 -0.39
CA ASP A 105 30.87 -14.06 -0.34
C ASP A 105 32.29 -13.75 0.15
N TYR A 106 32.38 -13.35 1.42
CA TYR A 106 33.64 -12.90 2.03
C TYR A 106 34.59 -14.08 2.25
N ARG A 107 35.90 -13.79 2.29
CA ARG A 107 36.95 -14.80 2.43
C ARG A 107 36.86 -15.54 3.76
N LEU A 108 37.03 -16.86 3.72
CA LEU A 108 36.89 -17.76 4.88
C LEU A 108 38.23 -18.35 5.33
N ALA A 109 38.35 -18.58 6.63
CA ALA A 109 39.43 -19.37 7.23
C ALA A 109 39.26 -20.88 6.92
N PRO A 110 40.32 -21.70 7.00
CA PRO A 110 41.71 -21.33 7.31
C PRO A 110 42.49 -20.74 6.12
N GLU A 111 41.94 -20.76 4.90
CA GLU A 111 42.63 -20.26 3.71
C GLU A 111 42.90 -18.75 3.78
N HIS A 112 41.98 -18.02 4.40
CA HIS A 112 42.06 -16.58 4.62
C HIS A 112 41.69 -16.27 6.08
N PRO A 113 42.64 -16.41 7.02
CA PRO A 113 42.38 -16.12 8.42
C PRO A 113 42.19 -14.61 8.67
N PHE A 114 41.90 -14.24 9.91
CA PHE A 114 41.82 -12.86 10.36
C PHE A 114 43.07 -12.07 9.91
N PRO A 115 42.91 -10.85 9.35
CA PRO A 115 41.68 -10.03 9.27
C PRO A 115 40.86 -10.15 7.98
N ALA A 116 41.09 -11.13 7.10
CA ALA A 116 40.56 -11.12 5.72
C ALA A 116 39.04 -10.88 5.61
N ALA A 117 38.22 -11.63 6.36
CA ALA A 117 36.76 -11.43 6.36
C ALA A 117 36.34 -10.04 6.84
N ALA A 118 37.07 -9.47 7.82
CA ALA A 118 36.78 -8.15 8.38
C ALA A 118 37.17 -7.03 7.41
N ASP A 119 38.23 -7.22 6.64
CA ASP A 119 38.62 -6.33 5.54
C ASP A 119 37.57 -6.36 4.43
N ASP A 120 37.09 -7.54 4.04
CA ASP A 120 36.04 -7.70 3.03
C ASP A 120 34.74 -7.01 3.45
N ALA A 121 34.31 -7.20 4.71
CA ALA A 121 33.12 -6.55 5.25
C ALA A 121 33.23 -5.00 5.21
N LEU A 122 34.42 -4.46 5.53
CA LEU A 122 34.68 -3.01 5.47
C LEU A 122 34.66 -2.50 4.03
N ALA A 123 35.32 -3.20 3.11
CA ALA A 123 35.37 -2.84 1.69
C ALA A 123 33.97 -2.79 1.08
N VAL A 124 33.10 -3.75 1.43
CA VAL A 124 31.69 -3.75 1.01
C VAL A 124 30.96 -2.51 1.55
N TYR A 125 31.12 -2.18 2.83
CA TYR A 125 30.47 -1.01 3.42
C TYR A 125 30.91 0.29 2.75
N GLU A 126 32.21 0.47 2.52
CA GLU A 126 32.77 1.60 1.77
C GLU A 126 32.23 1.62 0.33
N GLY A 127 32.10 0.46 -0.32
CA GLY A 127 31.49 0.32 -1.64
C GLY A 127 30.02 0.73 -1.68
N LEU A 128 29.24 0.43 -0.63
CA LEU A 128 27.85 0.87 -0.50
C LEU A 128 27.79 2.40 -0.38
N LEU A 129 28.63 3.02 0.46
CA LEU A 129 28.72 4.47 0.59
C LEU A 129 29.14 5.14 -0.73
N GLY A 130 30.14 4.58 -1.41
CA GLY A 130 30.62 5.05 -2.71
C GLY A 130 29.58 4.97 -3.82
N SER A 131 28.59 4.08 -3.70
CA SER A 131 27.44 3.98 -4.63
C SER A 131 26.33 5.01 -4.37
N GLY A 132 26.50 5.89 -3.38
CA GLY A 132 25.54 6.92 -2.99
C GLY A 132 24.48 6.44 -1.99
N ALA A 133 24.71 5.33 -1.29
CA ALA A 133 23.79 4.88 -0.25
C ALA A 133 23.84 5.83 0.95
N ASP A 134 22.68 6.31 1.40
CA ASP A 134 22.53 7.12 2.60
C ASP A 134 22.85 6.27 3.85
N PRO A 135 23.89 6.59 4.64
CA PRO A 135 24.26 5.84 5.84
C PRO A 135 23.09 5.66 6.83
N ALA A 136 22.22 6.68 6.95
CA ALA A 136 21.03 6.63 7.81
C ALA A 136 19.94 5.67 7.29
N ARG A 137 20.14 5.08 6.12
CA ARG A 137 19.27 4.06 5.50
C ARG A 137 19.97 2.73 5.26
N ILE A 138 21.22 2.61 5.70
CA ILE A 138 21.94 1.34 5.73
C ILE A 138 21.66 0.63 7.05
N LEU A 139 21.29 -0.64 6.94
CA LEU A 139 21.08 -1.58 8.04
C LEU A 139 22.16 -2.66 7.93
N ILE A 140 22.67 -3.16 9.06
CA ILE A 140 23.58 -4.31 9.05
C ILE A 140 23.00 -5.43 9.92
N SER A 141 23.06 -6.67 9.43
CA SER A 141 22.63 -7.81 10.21
C SER A 141 23.57 -8.99 9.99
N GLY A 142 23.71 -9.82 11.00
CA GLY A 142 24.47 -11.05 10.88
C GLY A 142 24.16 -12.04 12.00
N ASP A 143 24.35 -13.31 11.69
CA ASP A 143 24.12 -14.43 12.59
C ASP A 143 25.44 -15.10 13.01
N SER A 144 25.53 -15.64 14.21
CA SER A 144 26.71 -16.36 14.70
C SER A 144 28.02 -15.58 14.47
N ALA A 145 28.99 -16.18 13.75
CA ALA A 145 30.22 -15.53 13.32
C ALA A 145 29.99 -14.25 12.50
N GLY A 146 28.94 -14.18 11.68
CA GLY A 146 28.54 -12.97 10.95
C GLY A 146 28.04 -11.86 11.88
N GLY A 147 27.47 -12.21 13.04
CA GLY A 147 27.15 -11.26 14.11
C GLY A 147 28.41 -10.67 14.76
N GLY A 148 29.43 -11.49 15.00
CA GLY A 148 30.76 -11.03 15.42
C GLY A 148 31.43 -10.14 14.37
N LEU A 149 31.38 -10.56 13.10
CA LEU A 149 31.91 -9.80 11.97
C LEU A 149 31.20 -8.45 11.80
N THR A 150 29.89 -8.39 12.08
CA THR A 150 29.11 -7.14 12.08
C THR A 150 29.68 -6.15 13.11
N LEU A 151 29.99 -6.61 14.33
CA LEU A 151 30.60 -5.75 15.35
C LEU A 151 32.03 -5.35 14.98
N SER A 152 32.83 -6.27 14.45
CA SER A 152 34.17 -5.98 13.92
C SER A 152 34.13 -4.88 12.84
N LEU A 153 33.16 -4.97 11.92
CA LEU A 153 32.89 -3.96 10.91
C LEU A 153 32.54 -2.61 11.54
N LEU A 154 31.63 -2.57 12.51
CA LEU A 154 31.25 -1.30 13.17
C LEU A 154 32.44 -0.62 13.86
N LEU A 155 33.32 -1.40 14.50
CA LEU A 155 34.55 -0.88 15.10
C LEU A 155 35.48 -0.27 14.05
N ARG A 156 35.57 -0.89 12.87
CA ARG A 156 36.38 -0.41 11.74
C ARG A 156 35.77 0.82 11.06
N ILE A 157 34.45 0.88 10.90
CA ILE A 157 33.71 2.06 10.44
C ILE A 157 34.05 3.25 11.34
N ARG A 158 33.97 3.06 12.67
CA ARG A 158 34.34 4.09 13.66
C ARG A 158 35.80 4.50 13.52
N ALA A 159 36.72 3.54 13.45
CA ALA A 159 38.15 3.82 13.33
C ALA A 159 38.51 4.59 12.05
N ARG A 160 37.76 4.39 10.96
CA ARG A 160 37.89 5.11 9.69
C ARG A 160 37.16 6.46 9.65
N GLY A 161 36.40 6.81 10.70
CA GLY A 161 35.60 8.04 10.71
C GLY A 161 34.44 8.03 9.71
N LEU A 162 34.00 6.84 9.27
CA LEU A 162 32.86 6.71 8.35
C LEU A 162 31.54 6.89 9.10
N ALA A 163 30.50 7.34 8.39
CA ALA A 163 29.16 7.44 8.95
C ALA A 163 28.65 6.06 9.37
N MET A 164 28.02 5.97 10.55
CA MET A 164 27.46 4.72 11.07
C MET A 164 26.17 4.31 10.32
N PRO A 165 25.89 3.00 10.22
CA PRO A 165 24.57 2.54 9.78
C PRO A 165 23.50 2.91 10.82
N ALA A 166 22.23 2.91 10.41
CA ALA A 166 21.12 3.35 11.26
C ALA A 166 20.88 2.44 12.48
N ALA A 167 21.00 1.12 12.29
CA ALA A 167 20.83 0.11 13.33
C ALA A 167 21.39 -1.24 12.89
N VAL A 168 21.61 -2.13 13.87
CA VAL A 168 22.01 -3.51 13.61
C VAL A 168 21.12 -4.54 14.30
N ALA A 169 20.99 -5.73 13.69
CA ALA A 169 20.31 -6.88 14.28
C ALA A 169 21.24 -8.10 14.26
N LEU A 170 21.50 -8.65 15.44
CA LEU A 170 22.45 -9.73 15.67
C LEU A 170 21.68 -10.97 16.15
N PHE A 171 21.92 -12.11 15.50
CA PHE A 171 21.33 -13.40 15.87
C PHE A 171 22.44 -14.31 16.42
N SER A 172 22.30 -14.75 17.66
CA SER A 172 23.25 -15.64 18.33
C SER A 172 24.73 -15.24 18.12
N PRO A 173 25.13 -13.96 18.26
CA PRO A 173 26.44 -13.49 17.80
C PRO A 173 27.62 -14.14 18.55
N LEU A 174 28.63 -14.60 17.80
CA LEU A 174 29.92 -15.06 18.33
C LEU A 174 30.85 -13.87 18.52
N THR A 175 31.13 -13.49 19.76
CA THR A 175 31.85 -12.24 20.10
C THR A 175 33.07 -12.44 20.99
N ASP A 176 33.21 -13.62 21.61
CA ASP A 176 34.30 -13.98 22.51
C ASP A 176 35.06 -15.21 22.00
N LEU A 177 36.11 -14.99 21.20
CA LEU A 177 36.96 -16.08 20.71
C LEU A 177 37.95 -16.61 21.76
N ALA A 178 38.04 -15.95 22.93
CA ALA A 178 38.74 -16.53 24.08
C ALA A 178 37.89 -17.57 24.82
N GLY A 179 36.62 -17.72 24.45
CA GLY A 179 35.76 -18.80 24.93
C GLY A 179 35.50 -18.74 26.43
N THR A 180 35.30 -17.54 26.99
CA THR A 180 35.17 -17.36 28.46
C THR A 180 33.73 -17.43 28.97
N GLY A 181 32.74 -17.60 28.08
CA GLY A 181 31.33 -17.75 28.47
C GLY A 181 31.04 -19.11 29.11
N ALA A 182 30.36 -19.12 30.26
CA ALA A 182 29.99 -20.34 30.97
C ALA A 182 29.02 -21.21 30.15
N SER A 183 28.15 -20.59 29.35
CA SER A 183 27.21 -21.28 28.45
C SER A 183 27.89 -22.22 27.45
N LEU A 184 29.17 -22.02 27.11
CA LEU A 184 29.92 -22.95 26.26
C LEU A 184 29.97 -24.36 26.88
N VAL A 185 30.06 -24.43 28.21
CA VAL A 185 30.12 -25.69 28.96
C VAL A 185 28.73 -26.08 29.48
N GLU A 186 28.02 -25.15 30.12
CA GLU A 186 26.72 -25.40 30.75
C GLU A 186 25.65 -25.87 29.74
N ASN A 187 25.65 -25.26 28.55
CA ASN A 187 24.69 -25.58 27.51
C ASN A 187 25.25 -26.59 26.48
N ASP A 188 26.43 -27.19 26.69
CA ASP A 188 27.02 -28.12 25.73
C ASP A 188 26.07 -29.28 25.39
N ALA A 189 25.47 -29.90 26.41
CA ALA A 189 24.50 -30.98 26.22
C ALA A 189 23.13 -30.47 25.72
N ARG A 190 22.76 -29.23 26.07
CA ARG A 190 21.44 -28.63 25.79
C ARG A 190 21.35 -28.05 24.37
N CYS A 191 22.43 -27.48 23.85
CA CYS A 191 22.44 -26.87 22.53
C CYS A 191 22.10 -27.90 21.46
N ALA A 192 21.17 -27.55 20.57
CA ALA A 192 20.67 -28.49 19.57
C ALA A 192 21.67 -28.76 18.43
N MET A 193 22.61 -27.85 18.19
CA MET A 193 23.47 -27.87 16.99
C MET A 193 24.95 -28.01 17.30
N PHE A 194 25.46 -27.33 18.33
CA PHE A 194 26.90 -27.21 18.57
C PHE A 194 27.31 -27.80 19.92
N ARG A 195 28.61 -28.12 20.02
CA ARG A 195 29.32 -28.37 21.27
C ARG A 195 30.24 -27.18 21.53
N GLY A 196 30.40 -26.76 22.78
CA GLY A 196 31.19 -25.59 23.16
C GLY A 196 32.63 -25.69 22.67
N ALA A 197 33.26 -26.86 22.82
CA ALA A 197 34.63 -27.11 22.33
C ALA A 197 34.79 -26.84 20.83
N ARG A 198 33.76 -27.10 20.02
CA ARG A 198 33.80 -26.90 18.56
C ARG A 198 33.66 -25.44 18.15
N ILE A 199 33.08 -24.60 19.01
CA ILE A 199 33.08 -23.14 18.82
C ILE A 199 34.50 -22.59 19.04
N ALA A 200 35.19 -23.08 20.07
CA ALA A 200 36.58 -22.68 20.34
C ALA A 200 37.53 -23.10 19.20
N GLU A 201 37.39 -24.33 18.67
CA GLU A 201 38.15 -24.80 17.51
C GLU A 201 37.90 -23.93 16.26
N ALA A 202 36.65 -23.53 15.99
CA ALA A 202 36.31 -22.64 14.89
C ALA A 202 37.02 -21.27 15.03
N GLY A 203 37.11 -20.74 16.25
CA GLY A 203 37.86 -19.52 16.55
C GLY A 203 39.35 -19.64 16.25
N GLN A 204 39.97 -20.81 16.47
CA GLN A 204 41.39 -21.03 16.18
C GLN A 204 41.71 -20.95 14.69
N PHE A 205 40.86 -21.52 13.82
CA PHE A 205 41.03 -21.39 12.37
C PHE A 205 41.00 -19.93 11.93
N TYR A 206 40.12 -19.13 12.53
CA TYR A 206 39.99 -17.73 12.21
C TYR A 206 41.15 -16.88 12.72
N LEU A 207 41.56 -17.06 13.99
CA LEU A 207 42.59 -16.23 14.62
C LEU A 207 43.98 -16.45 14.02
N ALA A 208 44.32 -17.67 13.62
CA ALA A 208 45.63 -18.04 13.08
C ALA A 208 46.83 -17.48 13.87
N GLY A 209 46.75 -17.51 15.20
CA GLY A 209 47.79 -17.00 16.11
C GLY A 209 47.56 -15.56 16.61
N THR A 210 46.54 -14.87 16.13
CA THR A 210 46.06 -13.60 16.71
C THR A 210 45.56 -13.83 18.14
N ASP A 211 45.79 -12.86 19.02
CA ASP A 211 45.28 -12.91 20.40
C ASP A 211 43.75 -13.14 20.40
N PRO A 212 43.24 -14.19 21.05
CA PRO A 212 41.80 -14.43 21.14
C PRO A 212 41.02 -13.33 21.87
N ARG A 213 41.70 -12.38 22.52
CA ARG A 213 41.11 -11.16 23.12
C ARG A 213 41.34 -9.89 22.29
N ASP A 214 41.88 -10.01 21.08
CA ASP A 214 42.00 -8.87 20.16
C ASP A 214 40.62 -8.20 19.99
N PRO A 215 40.49 -6.89 20.20
CA PRO A 215 39.18 -6.22 20.23
C PRO A 215 38.48 -6.18 18.87
N VAL A 216 39.21 -6.40 17.76
CA VAL A 216 38.62 -6.43 16.42
C VAL A 216 38.22 -7.86 16.04
N ALA A 217 38.99 -8.87 16.44
CA ALA A 217 38.65 -10.29 16.23
C ALA A 217 37.60 -10.81 17.22
N SER A 218 37.63 -10.32 18.46
CA SER A 218 36.71 -10.63 19.56
C SER A 218 36.06 -9.36 20.11
N PRO A 219 35.02 -8.83 19.44
CA PRO A 219 34.42 -7.54 19.76
C PRO A 219 33.88 -7.40 21.18
N LEU A 220 33.69 -8.51 21.91
CA LEU A 220 33.33 -8.44 23.33
C LEU A 220 34.36 -7.66 24.16
N TYR A 221 35.63 -7.66 23.78
CA TYR A 221 36.70 -6.95 24.49
C TYR A 221 36.88 -5.50 24.05
N ALA A 222 36.18 -5.06 23.01
CA ALA A 222 36.31 -3.71 22.46
C ALA A 222 35.65 -2.62 23.31
N ASP A 223 36.00 -1.38 23.00
CA ASP A 223 35.21 -0.20 23.36
C ASP A 223 33.99 -0.11 22.44
N LEU A 224 32.79 -0.18 23.03
CA LEU A 224 31.51 -0.20 22.30
C LEU A 224 30.85 1.19 22.23
N ARG A 225 31.48 2.25 22.74
CA ARG A 225 30.90 3.60 22.72
C ARG A 225 30.70 4.10 21.28
N GLY A 226 29.56 4.76 21.05
CA GLY A 226 29.23 5.35 19.74
C GLY A 226 28.81 4.33 18.67
N LEU A 227 28.62 3.06 19.02
CA LEU A 227 28.02 2.09 18.12
C LEU A 227 26.50 2.33 17.96
N PRO A 228 25.89 1.97 16.81
CA PRO A 228 24.47 2.19 16.55
C PRO A 228 23.57 1.32 17.45
N PRO A 229 22.28 1.68 17.60
CA PRO A 229 21.30 0.84 18.28
C PRO A 229 21.30 -0.59 17.76
N MET A 230 21.24 -1.57 18.66
CA MET A 230 21.31 -2.98 18.31
C MET A 230 20.21 -3.83 18.94
N LEU A 231 19.68 -4.74 18.14
CA LEU A 231 18.83 -5.85 18.58
C LEU A 231 19.68 -7.12 18.64
N ILE A 232 19.61 -7.85 19.75
CA ILE A 232 20.33 -9.11 19.96
C ILE A 232 19.30 -10.18 20.31
N HIS A 233 19.22 -11.23 19.49
CA HIS A 233 18.39 -12.39 19.74
C HIS A 233 19.26 -13.62 20.00
N VAL A 234 18.90 -14.39 21.03
CA VAL A 234 19.66 -15.57 21.43
C VAL A 234 18.73 -16.61 22.04
N GLY A 235 19.03 -17.89 21.89
CA GLY A 235 18.36 -19.01 22.55
C GLY A 235 18.83 -19.16 24.00
N ALA A 236 17.93 -19.59 24.90
CA ALA A 236 18.27 -19.85 26.30
C ALA A 236 19.20 -21.07 26.47
N ASP A 237 19.07 -22.05 25.58
CA ASP A 237 19.74 -23.35 25.65
C ASP A 237 20.95 -23.47 24.72
N GLU A 238 21.38 -22.38 24.07
CA GLU A 238 22.52 -22.42 23.15
C GLU A 238 23.84 -22.02 23.80
N VAL A 239 24.94 -22.40 23.14
CA VAL A 239 26.31 -22.20 23.65
C VAL A 239 26.77 -20.74 23.62
N LEU A 240 26.17 -19.89 22.77
CA LEU A 240 26.48 -18.45 22.64
C LEU A 240 25.54 -17.52 23.45
N ARG A 241 24.80 -18.09 24.40
CA ARG A 241 23.95 -17.30 25.32
C ARG A 241 24.77 -16.23 26.05
N ASP A 242 25.95 -16.60 26.54
CA ASP A 242 26.77 -15.70 27.34
C ASP A 242 27.47 -14.63 26.49
N ASP A 243 27.87 -14.93 25.26
CA ASP A 243 28.32 -13.92 24.29
C ASP A 243 27.28 -12.81 24.12
N SER A 244 26.03 -13.20 23.89
CA SER A 244 24.93 -12.25 23.65
C SER A 244 24.57 -11.43 24.89
N THR A 245 24.50 -12.06 26.06
CA THR A 245 24.13 -11.39 27.31
C THR A 245 25.22 -10.45 27.80
N ARG A 246 26.50 -10.88 27.76
CA ARG A 246 27.66 -10.06 28.13
C ARG A 246 27.88 -8.91 27.15
N LEU A 247 27.70 -9.14 25.84
CA LEU A 247 27.71 -8.06 24.84
C LEU A 247 26.64 -7.01 25.16
N ALA A 248 25.41 -7.44 25.43
CA ALA A 248 24.31 -6.53 25.71
C ALA A 248 24.57 -5.68 26.97
N GLU A 249 25.11 -6.28 28.02
CA GLU A 249 25.49 -5.60 29.25
C GLU A 249 26.61 -4.56 29.02
N ARG A 250 27.68 -4.96 28.32
CA ARG A 250 28.79 -4.05 28.00
C ARG A 250 28.36 -2.91 27.08
N ALA A 251 27.55 -3.19 26.06
CA ALA A 251 27.05 -2.18 25.14
C ALA A 251 26.14 -1.17 25.86
N ARG A 252 25.24 -1.62 26.74
CA ARG A 252 24.44 -0.71 27.59
C ARG A 252 25.31 0.15 28.51
N THR A 253 26.32 -0.45 29.13
CA THR A 253 27.29 0.27 29.99
C THR A 253 28.06 1.33 29.20
N ALA A 254 28.34 1.06 27.91
CA ALA A 254 28.94 2.00 26.98
C ALA A 254 27.95 3.05 26.39
N GLY A 255 26.71 3.09 26.86
CA GLY A 255 25.69 4.04 26.42
C GLY A 255 25.02 3.70 25.08
N VAL A 256 25.21 2.47 24.57
CA VAL A 256 24.54 2.00 23.35
C VAL A 256 23.14 1.52 23.68
N GLU A 257 22.18 1.84 22.81
CA GLU A 257 20.83 1.31 22.96
C GLU A 257 20.78 -0.17 22.55
N VAL A 258 20.34 -1.04 23.46
CA VAL A 258 20.33 -2.49 23.25
C VAL A 258 18.99 -3.12 23.62
N ALA A 259 18.33 -3.74 22.64
CA ALA A 259 17.22 -4.65 22.84
C ALA A 259 17.75 -6.10 22.84
N LEU A 260 17.68 -6.78 23.99
CA LEU A 260 18.05 -8.20 24.10
C LEU A 260 16.78 -9.05 24.22
N ARG A 261 16.73 -10.15 23.46
CA ARG A 261 15.69 -11.18 23.55
C ARG A 261 16.30 -12.56 23.73
N ILE A 262 15.94 -13.21 24.82
CA ILE A 262 16.30 -14.60 25.11
C ILE A 262 15.08 -15.47 24.86
N TRP A 263 15.19 -16.42 23.95
CA TRP A 263 14.10 -17.29 23.50
C TRP A 263 14.26 -18.70 24.06
N SER A 264 13.22 -19.26 24.67
CA SER A 264 13.24 -20.61 25.24
C SER A 264 12.98 -21.69 24.18
N ASP A 265 13.63 -22.86 24.33
CA ASP A 265 13.43 -24.07 23.52
C ASP A 265 13.63 -23.92 21.99
N VAL A 266 14.48 -22.97 21.57
CA VAL A 266 14.87 -22.79 20.17
C VAL A 266 16.29 -23.27 19.93
N CYS A 267 16.57 -23.77 18.73
CA CYS A 267 17.92 -24.13 18.32
C CYS A 267 18.76 -22.88 18.02
N HIS A 268 20.08 -23.06 17.92
CA HIS A 268 20.99 -22.03 17.43
C HIS A 268 20.54 -21.53 16.04
N ASP A 269 20.51 -20.22 15.84
CA ASP A 269 20.06 -19.55 14.60
C ASP A 269 18.73 -20.09 14.03
N TRP A 270 17.74 -20.32 14.90
CA TRP A 270 16.44 -20.87 14.53
C TRP A 270 15.68 -20.08 13.45
N GLN A 271 16.07 -18.81 13.23
CA GLN A 271 15.56 -17.94 12.18
C GLN A 271 15.81 -18.50 10.77
N LEU A 272 16.87 -19.28 10.55
CA LEU A 272 17.10 -19.99 9.27
C LEU A 272 15.95 -20.91 8.89
N PHE A 273 15.17 -21.35 9.87
CA PHE A 273 14.06 -22.28 9.71
C PHE A 273 12.68 -21.61 9.85
N HIS A 274 12.57 -20.29 9.66
CA HIS A 274 11.33 -19.50 9.83
C HIS A 274 10.11 -19.95 8.99
N THR A 275 10.35 -20.72 7.93
CA THR A 275 9.29 -21.34 7.14
C THR A 275 8.57 -22.44 7.92
N PHE A 276 9.27 -23.14 8.81
CA PHE A 276 8.77 -24.23 9.62
C PHE A 276 8.60 -23.87 11.11
N ILE A 277 9.51 -23.10 11.69
CA ILE A 277 9.53 -22.71 13.10
C ILE A 277 8.85 -21.32 13.25
N PRO A 278 7.67 -21.23 13.89
CA PRO A 278 6.95 -19.96 14.09
C PRO A 278 7.77 -18.90 14.85
N GLU A 279 8.55 -19.33 15.84
CA GLU A 279 9.45 -18.47 16.62
C GLU A 279 10.53 -17.84 15.74
N GLY A 280 11.00 -18.54 14.70
CA GLY A 280 11.96 -18.01 13.73
C GLY A 280 11.35 -16.86 12.95
N ARG A 281 10.09 -17.02 12.53
CA ARG A 281 9.33 -15.97 11.84
C ARG A 281 9.04 -14.78 12.74
N ALA A 282 8.62 -15.01 13.98
CA ALA A 282 8.37 -13.95 14.96
C ALA A 282 9.64 -13.14 15.25
N SER A 283 10.76 -13.83 15.48
CA SER A 283 12.09 -13.22 15.67
C SER A 283 12.47 -12.31 14.50
N LEU A 284 12.29 -12.77 13.25
CA LEU A 284 12.63 -11.97 12.07
C LEU A 284 11.70 -10.77 11.86
N PHE A 285 10.41 -10.90 12.20
CA PHE A 285 9.49 -9.75 12.17
C PHE A 285 9.86 -8.70 13.22
N GLU A 286 10.21 -9.10 14.44
CA GLU A 286 10.69 -8.18 15.47
C GLU A 286 11.98 -7.46 15.03
N ALA A 287 12.92 -8.19 14.42
CA ALA A 287 14.13 -7.60 13.86
C ALA A 287 13.83 -6.59 12.74
N CYS A 288 12.94 -6.92 11.82
CA CYS A 288 12.52 -6.02 10.76
C CYS A 288 11.88 -4.74 11.32
N ALA A 289 11.01 -4.86 12.32
CA ALA A 289 10.37 -3.72 12.98
C ALA A 289 11.41 -2.81 13.65
N PHE A 290 12.33 -3.39 14.44
CA PHE A 290 13.41 -2.66 15.09
C PHE A 290 14.27 -1.88 14.08
N LEU A 291 14.75 -2.57 13.04
CA LEU A 291 15.63 -1.97 12.03
C LEU A 291 14.93 -0.85 11.25
N LYS A 292 13.70 -1.11 10.76
CA LYS A 292 12.91 -0.10 10.04
C LYS A 292 12.61 1.10 10.93
N GLN A 293 12.36 0.87 12.22
CA GLN A 293 12.05 1.96 13.12
C GLN A 293 13.19 2.98 13.14
N ARG A 294 14.43 2.51 13.26
CA ARG A 294 15.61 3.37 13.34
C ARG A 294 15.95 4.06 12.03
N ALA A 295 15.93 3.32 10.93
CA ALA A 295 16.27 3.89 9.63
C ALA A 295 15.20 4.83 9.06
N LEU A 296 13.93 4.71 9.49
CA LEU A 296 12.84 5.52 8.96
C LEU A 296 12.38 6.65 9.89
N PHE A 297 12.59 6.52 11.22
CA PHE A 297 11.99 7.44 12.19
C PHE A 297 12.98 8.11 13.14
N ASP A 298 14.11 7.47 13.46
CA ASP A 298 15.06 7.99 14.44
C ASP A 298 16.25 8.67 13.73
N ARG A 299 16.20 10.00 13.60
CA ARG A 299 17.38 10.77 13.17
C ARG A 299 18.31 11.02 14.37
N PRO A 300 19.62 10.72 14.28
CA PRO A 300 20.57 11.16 15.29
C PRO A 300 20.59 12.70 15.33
N GLY A 301 20.27 13.28 16.49
CA GLY A 301 20.32 14.73 16.75
C GLY A 301 18.98 15.47 16.77
N ALA A 302 17.85 14.83 16.47
CA ALA A 302 16.54 15.44 16.65
C ALA A 302 15.87 14.90 17.91
N SER A 303 15.73 15.70 18.97
CA SER A 303 14.73 15.42 20.00
C SER A 303 13.37 15.38 19.30
N ALA A 304 12.84 14.20 19.03
CA ALA A 304 11.59 14.04 18.31
C ALA A 304 10.49 14.88 19.00
N PRO A 305 9.81 15.78 18.29
CA PRO A 305 8.65 16.46 18.84
C PRO A 305 7.64 15.41 19.31
N ARG A 306 7.24 15.50 20.58
CA ARG A 306 6.29 14.57 21.19
C ARG A 306 4.87 14.74 20.62
N ALA A 307 4.61 15.87 19.98
CA ALA A 307 3.38 16.19 19.24
C ALA A 307 3.63 16.10 17.73
N PRO A 308 2.66 15.64 16.93
CA PRO A 308 2.77 15.65 15.48
C PRO A 308 2.72 17.09 14.94
N ASP A 309 3.25 17.28 13.73
CA ASP A 309 3.06 18.53 12.98
C ASP A 309 1.56 18.79 12.73
N TYR A 310 0.81 17.73 12.43
CA TYR A 310 -0.64 17.80 12.17
C TYR A 310 -1.44 16.76 12.98
N ASP A 311 -2.63 17.13 13.48
CA ASP A 311 -3.54 16.14 14.07
C ASP A 311 -4.12 15.23 12.98
N VAL A 312 -4.45 15.82 11.82
CA VAL A 312 -4.99 15.07 10.69
C VAL A 312 -4.32 15.53 9.39
N LEU A 313 -3.79 14.58 8.63
CA LEU A 313 -3.32 14.79 7.27
C LEU A 313 -4.32 14.14 6.29
N ILE A 314 -4.77 14.89 5.29
CA ILE A 314 -5.73 14.46 4.29
C ILE A 314 -5.02 14.37 2.94
N VAL A 315 -5.23 13.27 2.21
CA VAL A 315 -4.63 13.07 0.89
C VAL A 315 -5.72 13.18 -0.17
N GLY A 316 -5.70 14.26 -0.96
CA GLY A 316 -6.62 14.54 -2.07
C GLY A 316 -7.56 15.74 -1.82
N GLY A 317 -7.61 16.66 -2.78
CA GLY A 317 -8.41 17.89 -2.79
C GLY A 317 -9.74 17.78 -3.56
N GLY A 318 -10.36 16.59 -3.58
CA GLY A 318 -11.68 16.35 -4.15
C GLY A 318 -12.83 16.52 -3.14
N PHE A 319 -14.05 16.12 -3.50
CA PHE A 319 -15.23 16.17 -2.62
C PHE A 319 -14.97 15.55 -1.23
N SER A 320 -14.38 14.35 -1.17
CA SER A 320 -14.14 13.66 0.10
C SER A 320 -13.16 14.42 0.99
N GLY A 321 -12.01 14.84 0.45
CA GLY A 321 -10.99 15.55 1.22
C GLY A 321 -11.41 16.95 1.65
N LEU A 322 -12.03 17.72 0.74
CA LEU A 322 -12.60 19.03 1.07
C LEU A 322 -13.71 18.90 2.11
N GLY A 323 -14.62 17.92 1.97
CA GLY A 323 -15.66 17.66 2.96
C GLY A 323 -15.09 17.34 4.34
N MET A 324 -14.02 16.54 4.40
CA MET A 324 -13.32 16.23 5.65
C MET A 324 -12.68 17.47 6.27
N ALA A 325 -11.94 18.26 5.48
CA ALA A 325 -11.30 19.49 5.94
C ALA A 325 -12.31 20.51 6.49
N ILE A 326 -13.43 20.73 5.78
CA ILE A 326 -14.52 21.61 6.25
C ILE A 326 -15.02 21.15 7.62
N LYS A 327 -15.28 19.85 7.77
CA LYS A 327 -15.86 19.33 9.01
C LYS A 327 -14.86 19.30 10.17
N LEU A 328 -13.58 19.11 9.91
CA LEU A 328 -12.54 19.28 10.94
C LEU A 328 -12.46 20.73 11.41
N LYS A 329 -12.41 21.70 10.49
CA LYS A 329 -12.43 23.14 10.82
C LYS A 329 -13.67 23.51 11.63
N GLN A 330 -14.86 23.06 11.21
CA GLN A 330 -16.12 23.31 11.93
C GLN A 330 -16.20 22.68 13.33
N THR A 331 -15.41 21.63 13.60
CA THR A 331 -15.40 20.96 14.91
C THR A 331 -14.23 21.37 15.80
N GLY A 332 -13.52 22.45 15.44
CA GLY A 332 -12.40 23.00 16.21
C GLY A 332 -11.10 22.20 16.09
N ASN A 333 -11.02 21.22 15.17
CA ASN A 333 -9.80 20.46 14.92
C ASN A 333 -9.01 21.15 13.80
N GLY A 334 -8.39 22.29 14.15
CA GLY A 334 -7.75 23.20 13.20
C GLY A 334 -6.35 22.77 12.75
N ASN A 335 -5.68 21.86 13.45
CA ASN A 335 -4.36 21.38 13.06
C ASN A 335 -4.46 20.30 11.96
N VAL A 336 -4.77 20.72 10.74
CA VAL A 336 -5.03 19.86 9.59
C VAL A 336 -4.23 20.32 8.37
N ILE A 337 -3.84 19.38 7.52
CA ILE A 337 -3.27 19.66 6.20
C ILE A 337 -3.91 18.77 5.14
N VAL A 338 -4.13 19.32 3.94
CA VAL A 338 -4.57 18.60 2.75
C VAL A 338 -3.44 18.62 1.73
N LEU A 339 -3.00 17.44 1.29
CA LEU A 339 -2.03 17.29 0.20
C LEU A 339 -2.79 16.95 -1.10
N GLU A 340 -2.64 17.79 -2.13
CA GLU A 340 -3.20 17.58 -3.46
C GLU A 340 -2.06 17.45 -4.47
N LYS A 341 -2.03 16.34 -5.21
CA LYS A 341 -0.96 16.03 -6.16
C LYS A 341 -0.86 17.05 -7.30
N ALA A 342 -1.96 17.72 -7.63
CA ALA A 342 -2.03 18.61 -8.77
C ALA A 342 -1.99 20.10 -8.39
N PRO A 343 -1.79 20.98 -9.38
CA PRO A 343 -1.74 22.43 -9.14
C PRO A 343 -3.05 23.02 -8.60
N GLU A 344 -4.19 22.33 -8.75
CA GLU A 344 -5.48 22.82 -8.28
C GLU A 344 -6.38 21.71 -7.71
N ILE A 345 -7.26 22.12 -6.81
CA ILE A 345 -8.33 21.29 -6.22
C ILE A 345 -9.41 20.91 -7.24
N GLY A 346 -10.20 19.91 -6.89
CA GLY A 346 -11.41 19.51 -7.62
C GLY A 346 -11.51 18.01 -7.91
N GLY A 347 -10.40 17.27 -7.73
CA GLY A 347 -10.34 15.82 -7.96
C GLY A 347 -10.85 15.45 -9.36
N THR A 348 -11.82 14.54 -9.43
CA THR A 348 -12.46 14.11 -10.70
C THR A 348 -12.88 15.27 -11.59
N TRP A 349 -13.40 16.35 -11.01
CA TRP A 349 -13.89 17.52 -11.74
C TRP A 349 -12.79 18.52 -12.11
N ARG A 350 -11.54 18.28 -11.71
CA ARG A 350 -10.36 19.00 -12.21
C ARG A 350 -9.65 18.19 -13.30
N GLU A 351 -9.59 16.87 -13.15
CA GLU A 351 -8.96 15.97 -14.13
C GLU A 351 -9.79 15.86 -15.42
N ASN A 352 -11.09 15.55 -15.31
CA ASN A 352 -11.91 15.25 -16.48
C ASN A 352 -12.50 16.54 -17.07
N THR A 353 -11.97 17.00 -18.20
CA THR A 353 -12.40 18.25 -18.83
C THR A 353 -12.89 18.06 -20.27
N TYR A 354 -13.12 16.82 -20.68
CA TYR A 354 -13.64 16.48 -22.01
C TYR A 354 -15.01 17.13 -22.29
N PRO A 355 -15.34 17.46 -23.55
CA PRO A 355 -16.58 18.12 -23.90
C PRO A 355 -17.79 17.23 -23.58
N GLY A 356 -18.83 17.83 -23.00
CA GLY A 356 -20.02 17.10 -22.54
C GLY A 356 -19.87 16.44 -21.17
N CYS A 357 -18.72 16.57 -20.49
CA CYS A 357 -18.52 16.03 -19.15
C CYS A 357 -19.58 16.58 -18.16
N ALA A 358 -20.39 15.67 -17.60
CA ALA A 358 -21.47 16.01 -16.69
C ALA A 358 -21.71 14.90 -15.66
N CYS A 359 -22.31 15.27 -14.53
CA CYS A 359 -22.71 14.30 -13.52
C CYS A 359 -23.90 13.45 -13.99
N ASP A 360 -23.94 12.20 -13.54
CA ASP A 360 -25.07 11.29 -13.72
C ASP A 360 -26.01 11.25 -12.51
N VAL A 361 -25.72 12.05 -11.49
CA VAL A 361 -26.57 12.27 -10.31
C VAL A 361 -27.17 13.68 -10.38
N PRO A 362 -28.44 13.87 -10.00
CA PRO A 362 -29.03 15.21 -9.95
C PRO A 362 -28.19 16.20 -9.13
N SER A 363 -27.98 17.42 -9.63
CA SER A 363 -27.08 18.44 -9.06
C SER A 363 -27.37 18.74 -7.58
N HIS A 364 -28.65 18.77 -7.21
CA HIS A 364 -29.11 18.99 -5.84
C HIS A 364 -28.75 17.86 -4.88
N MET A 365 -28.46 16.65 -5.38
CA MET A 365 -27.95 15.49 -4.64
C MET A 365 -26.42 15.36 -4.72
N TYR A 366 -25.81 15.86 -5.80
CA TYR A 366 -24.37 15.87 -6.00
C TYR A 366 -23.70 17.17 -5.49
N SER A 367 -24.05 17.51 -4.25
CA SER A 367 -23.49 18.62 -3.46
C SER A 367 -23.52 18.25 -1.98
N PHE A 368 -22.72 18.95 -1.18
CA PHE A 368 -22.71 18.73 0.27
C PHE A 368 -24.07 19.08 0.86
N SER A 369 -24.58 18.23 1.74
CA SER A 369 -25.86 18.46 2.43
C SER A 369 -25.83 19.72 3.30
N PHE A 370 -24.63 20.07 3.80
CA PHE A 370 -24.37 21.26 4.61
C PHE A 370 -24.05 22.50 3.77
N GLU A 371 -23.64 22.35 2.50
CA GLU A 371 -23.36 23.45 1.57
C GLU A 371 -24.18 23.29 0.30
N ARG A 372 -25.44 23.68 0.38
CA ARG A 372 -26.43 23.47 -0.66
C ARG A 372 -26.39 24.64 -1.65
N LYS A 373 -26.05 24.36 -2.92
CA LYS A 373 -26.12 25.35 -4.02
C LYS A 373 -27.53 25.44 -4.59
N TRP A 374 -28.16 26.62 -4.50
CA TRP A 374 -29.55 26.86 -4.94
C TRP A 374 -29.67 27.22 -6.43
N ASN A 375 -28.62 27.79 -7.03
CA ASN A 375 -28.61 28.30 -8.40
C ASN A 375 -27.99 27.32 -9.41
N TRP A 376 -28.25 26.02 -9.30
CA TRP A 376 -27.81 25.07 -10.33
C TRP A 376 -28.40 25.44 -11.68
N SER A 377 -27.59 25.41 -12.74
CA SER A 377 -28.05 25.75 -14.09
C SER A 377 -28.98 24.69 -14.70
N ARG A 378 -28.76 23.42 -14.34
CA ARG A 378 -29.48 22.26 -14.87
C ARG A 378 -29.67 21.16 -13.82
N MET A 379 -30.59 20.24 -14.10
CA MET A 379 -30.83 19.06 -13.27
C MET A 379 -29.60 18.16 -13.14
N TYR A 380 -28.74 18.10 -14.16
CA TYR A 380 -27.46 17.40 -14.13
C TYR A 380 -26.33 18.36 -14.50
N ALA A 381 -25.63 18.88 -13.50
CA ALA A 381 -24.60 19.89 -13.69
C ALA A 381 -23.43 19.37 -14.53
N THR A 382 -22.90 20.27 -15.36
CA THR A 382 -21.69 20.04 -16.14
C THR A 382 -20.45 20.13 -15.25
N GLN A 383 -19.34 19.60 -15.74
CA GLN A 383 -18.08 19.63 -15.01
C GLN A 383 -17.64 21.05 -14.57
N PRO A 384 -17.69 22.10 -15.41
CA PRO A 384 -17.25 23.43 -15.00
C PRO A 384 -18.04 23.94 -13.79
N GLU A 385 -19.36 23.74 -13.78
CA GLU A 385 -20.23 24.20 -12.69
C GLU A 385 -19.94 23.46 -11.37
N ILE A 386 -19.62 22.16 -11.43
CA ILE A 386 -19.26 21.38 -10.25
C ILE A 386 -17.87 21.77 -9.74
N ARG A 387 -16.91 22.01 -10.63
CA ARG A 387 -15.58 22.51 -10.27
C ARG A 387 -15.68 23.87 -9.57
N ASP A 388 -16.50 24.77 -10.08
CA ASP A 388 -16.73 26.09 -9.47
C ASP A 388 -17.43 26.00 -8.12
N TYR A 389 -18.36 25.04 -7.95
CA TYR A 389 -18.95 24.75 -6.66
C TYR A 389 -17.89 24.29 -5.63
N LEU A 390 -16.93 23.45 -6.01
CA LEU A 390 -15.84 23.04 -5.11
C LEU A 390 -14.90 24.20 -4.76
N ARG A 391 -14.57 25.05 -5.74
CA ARG A 391 -13.81 26.29 -5.51
C ARG A 391 -14.56 27.26 -4.59
N HIS A 392 -15.88 27.37 -4.74
CA HIS A 392 -16.72 28.13 -3.82
C HIS A 392 -16.62 27.59 -2.40
N CYS A 393 -16.66 26.27 -2.20
CA CYS A 393 -16.47 25.67 -0.88
C CYS A 393 -15.10 26.04 -0.28
N VAL A 394 -14.02 25.99 -1.06
CA VAL A 394 -12.68 26.39 -0.60
C VAL A 394 -12.65 27.85 -0.14
N ARG A 395 -13.27 28.76 -0.90
CA ARG A 395 -13.36 30.19 -0.52
C ARG A 395 -14.23 30.40 0.73
N LYS A 396 -15.46 29.87 0.73
CA LYS A 396 -16.43 30.08 1.81
C LYS A 396 -15.96 29.55 3.16
N TYR A 397 -15.25 28.42 3.16
CA TYR A 397 -14.70 27.80 4.37
C TYR A 397 -13.23 28.17 4.60
N GLU A 398 -12.66 29.08 3.81
CA GLU A 398 -11.28 29.59 3.87
C GLU A 398 -10.26 28.45 4.05
N LEU A 399 -10.32 27.47 3.14
CA LEU A 399 -9.47 26.28 3.22
C LEU A 399 -8.08 26.47 2.61
N ALA A 400 -7.85 27.55 1.85
CA ALA A 400 -6.60 27.76 1.13
C ALA A 400 -5.33 27.58 1.98
N PRO A 401 -5.25 28.09 3.24
CA PRO A 401 -4.06 27.90 4.08
C PRO A 401 -3.79 26.44 4.49
N PHE A 402 -4.81 25.58 4.44
CA PHE A 402 -4.73 24.17 4.84
C PHE A 402 -4.43 23.24 3.65
N ILE A 403 -4.34 23.77 2.42
CA ILE A 403 -4.19 22.98 1.21
C ILE A 403 -2.83 23.24 0.59
N ARG A 404 -2.03 22.18 0.41
CA ARG A 404 -0.80 22.19 -0.38
C ARG A 404 -1.06 21.47 -1.70
N CYS A 405 -1.17 22.25 -2.77
CA CYS A 405 -1.24 21.77 -4.14
C CYS A 405 0.17 21.45 -4.68
N SER A 406 0.22 20.71 -5.79
CA SER A 406 1.46 20.21 -6.39
C SER A 406 2.31 19.38 -5.41
N THR A 407 1.67 18.74 -4.43
CA THR A 407 2.33 17.96 -3.39
C THR A 407 1.75 16.56 -3.36
N ALA A 408 2.37 15.65 -4.11
CA ALA A 408 1.97 14.25 -4.13
C ALA A 408 2.50 13.50 -2.89
N LEU A 409 1.65 12.69 -2.26
CA LEU A 409 2.10 11.73 -1.25
C LEU A 409 2.92 10.62 -1.93
N ALA A 410 4.11 10.34 -1.42
CA ALA A 410 4.95 9.23 -1.88
C ALA A 410 4.87 8.02 -0.93
N GLU A 411 5.03 8.28 0.38
CA GLU A 411 5.07 7.22 1.40
C GLU A 411 4.46 7.72 2.71
N ALA A 412 3.71 6.86 3.40
CA ALA A 412 3.25 7.08 4.76
C ALA A 412 3.62 5.85 5.60
N VAL A 413 4.35 6.02 6.69
CA VAL A 413 4.82 4.93 7.54
C VAL A 413 4.34 5.16 8.97
N PHE A 414 3.65 4.19 9.54
CA PHE A 414 3.17 4.26 10.92
C PHE A 414 4.29 3.91 11.90
N ASP A 415 4.57 4.83 12.81
CA ASP A 415 5.50 4.67 13.92
C ASP A 415 4.73 4.17 15.15
N GLU A 416 4.93 2.89 15.47
CA GLU A 416 4.26 2.22 16.59
C GLU A 416 4.71 2.71 17.96
N THR A 417 5.87 3.37 18.05
CA THR A 417 6.38 3.89 19.33
C THR A 417 5.83 5.25 19.68
N ARG A 418 5.38 6.02 18.67
CA ARG A 418 4.79 7.34 18.85
C ARG A 418 3.30 7.41 18.54
N ASP A 419 2.72 6.34 17.99
CA ASP A 419 1.37 6.30 17.41
C ASP A 419 1.17 7.44 16.39
N LEU A 420 2.16 7.65 15.52
CA LEU A 420 2.19 8.72 14.51
C LEU A 420 2.48 8.17 13.12
N TRP A 421 1.93 8.81 12.10
CA TRP A 421 2.32 8.62 10.71
C TRP A 421 3.45 9.57 10.36
N THR A 422 4.55 9.06 9.83
CA THR A 422 5.56 9.85 9.11
C THR A 422 5.22 9.82 7.64
N VAL A 423 4.97 10.99 7.07
CA VAL A 423 4.46 11.18 5.72
C VAL A 423 5.51 11.88 4.87
N ARG A 424 5.98 11.21 3.82
CA ARG A 424 6.93 11.72 2.84
C ARG A 424 6.23 12.10 1.54
N THR A 425 6.49 13.31 1.07
CA THR A 425 5.99 13.84 -0.20
C THR A 425 6.98 13.59 -1.33
N ALA A 426 6.49 13.60 -2.57
CA ALA A 426 7.30 13.27 -3.76
C ALA A 426 8.42 14.28 -4.04
N ASP A 427 8.30 15.51 -3.53
CA ASP A 427 9.30 16.58 -3.56
C ASP A 427 10.37 16.45 -2.44
N GLY A 428 10.35 15.36 -1.67
CA GLY A 428 11.31 15.10 -0.59
C GLY A 428 10.91 15.67 0.78
N GLY A 429 9.80 16.43 0.86
CA GLY A 429 9.26 16.92 2.12
C GLY A 429 8.86 15.78 3.07
N THR A 430 8.94 16.02 4.38
CA THR A 430 8.51 15.07 5.41
C THR A 430 7.75 15.81 6.50
N VAL A 431 6.58 15.28 6.87
CA VAL A 431 5.73 15.78 7.96
C VAL A 431 5.18 14.62 8.77
N THR A 432 4.78 14.88 10.01
CA THR A 432 4.17 13.90 10.90
C THR A 432 2.68 14.20 11.13
N ALA A 433 1.88 13.16 11.26
CA ALA A 433 0.45 13.29 11.53
C ALA A 433 -0.06 12.23 12.52
N ARG A 434 -0.99 12.59 13.42
CA ARG A 434 -1.64 11.59 14.29
C ARG A 434 -2.53 10.65 13.47
N ALA A 435 -3.35 11.21 12.58
CA ALA A 435 -4.21 10.45 11.69
C ALA A 435 -4.01 10.82 10.23
N VAL A 436 -4.15 9.83 9.34
CA VAL A 436 -4.09 10.01 7.89
C VAL A 436 -5.44 9.65 7.29
N VAL A 437 -6.01 10.55 6.49
CA VAL A 437 -7.26 10.36 5.76
C VAL A 437 -6.96 10.27 4.26
N ALA A 438 -6.97 9.07 3.71
CA ALA A 438 -6.83 8.85 2.28
C ALA A 438 -8.16 9.15 1.57
N ALA A 439 -8.21 10.27 0.87
CA ALA A 439 -9.34 10.74 0.07
C ALA A 439 -8.99 10.81 -1.44
N THR A 440 -8.16 9.86 -1.88
CA THR A 440 -7.55 9.81 -3.23
C THR A 440 -8.55 9.52 -4.35
N GLY A 441 -9.67 8.86 -4.03
CA GLY A 441 -10.66 8.42 -5.00
C GLY A 441 -10.21 7.23 -5.84
N ALA A 442 -11.17 6.54 -6.46
CA ALA A 442 -10.91 5.30 -7.20
C ALA A 442 -10.67 5.48 -8.71
N LEU A 443 -11.04 6.63 -9.28
CA LEU A 443 -11.13 6.88 -10.72
C LEU A 443 -10.22 8.05 -11.14
N HIS A 444 -8.91 7.92 -10.91
CA HIS A 444 -7.94 8.99 -11.19
C HIS A 444 -6.73 8.56 -12.04
N ARG A 445 -6.53 7.24 -12.25
CA ARG A 445 -5.45 6.71 -13.10
C ARG A 445 -6.02 6.17 -14.41
N PRO A 446 -5.83 6.85 -15.55
CA PRO A 446 -6.32 6.41 -16.85
C PRO A 446 -5.86 4.99 -17.19
N ALA A 447 -6.72 4.23 -17.87
CA ALA A 447 -6.41 2.88 -18.31
C ALA A 447 -6.12 2.86 -19.82
N TYR A 448 -4.84 2.82 -20.18
CA TYR A 448 -4.43 2.63 -21.58
C TYR A 448 -4.42 1.14 -21.92
N PRO A 449 -5.19 0.69 -22.93
CA PRO A 449 -5.10 -0.68 -23.44
C PRO A 449 -3.74 -0.88 -24.14
N LYS A 450 -3.20 -2.09 -24.05
CA LYS A 450 -2.04 -2.48 -24.86
C LYS A 450 -2.55 -2.82 -26.26
N LEU A 451 -2.28 -1.95 -27.24
CA LEU A 451 -2.64 -2.16 -28.64
C LEU A 451 -1.35 -2.34 -29.44
N PRO A 452 -1.20 -3.42 -30.21
CA PRO A 452 -0.03 -3.60 -31.08
C PRO A 452 0.12 -2.42 -32.05
N GLY A 453 1.34 -1.88 -32.19
CA GLY A 453 1.65 -0.83 -33.16
C GLY A 453 1.26 0.59 -32.78
N ILE A 454 0.69 0.81 -31.58
CA ILE A 454 0.29 2.16 -31.13
C ILE A 454 1.45 3.16 -31.12
N GLU A 455 2.66 2.69 -30.84
CA GLU A 455 3.89 3.48 -30.83
C GLU A 455 4.28 4.04 -32.22
N ARG A 456 3.73 3.49 -33.31
CA ARG A 456 3.99 3.94 -34.69
C ARG A 456 2.94 4.91 -35.22
N PHE A 457 1.83 5.14 -34.49
CA PHE A 457 0.77 6.02 -34.96
C PHE A 457 1.29 7.47 -35.07
N HIS A 458 1.26 8.04 -36.27
CA HIS A 458 1.74 9.40 -36.53
C HIS A 458 0.75 10.49 -36.07
N GLY A 459 -0.50 10.11 -35.80
CA GLY A 459 -1.56 11.00 -35.38
C GLY A 459 -1.50 11.38 -33.90
N THR A 460 -2.46 12.21 -33.47
CA THR A 460 -2.56 12.66 -32.08
C THR A 460 -3.28 11.63 -31.22
N VAL A 461 -2.68 11.22 -30.09
CA VAL A 461 -3.25 10.23 -29.16
C VAL A 461 -3.44 10.83 -27.79
N PHE A 462 -4.63 10.67 -27.19
CA PHE A 462 -4.86 11.06 -25.79
C PHE A 462 -6.04 10.30 -25.16
N HIS A 463 -6.10 10.33 -23.82
CA HIS A 463 -7.20 9.74 -23.06
C HIS A 463 -8.22 10.81 -22.65
N SER A 464 -9.50 10.43 -22.53
CA SER A 464 -10.58 11.38 -22.17
C SER A 464 -10.33 12.13 -20.84
N ALA A 465 -9.65 11.50 -19.89
CA ALA A 465 -9.26 12.11 -18.61
C ALA A 465 -8.07 13.10 -18.70
N GLU A 466 -7.39 13.15 -19.83
CA GLU A 466 -6.24 14.02 -20.13
C GLU A 466 -6.52 14.77 -21.43
N TRP A 467 -7.69 15.42 -21.48
CA TRP A 467 -8.21 16.02 -22.71
C TRP A 467 -7.29 17.12 -23.23
N ARG A 468 -6.93 17.03 -24.51
CA ARG A 468 -6.12 18.02 -25.22
C ARG A 468 -6.98 19.14 -25.78
N HIS A 469 -7.08 20.24 -25.03
CA HIS A 469 -7.84 21.44 -25.45
C HIS A 469 -7.16 22.22 -26.57
N ASP A 470 -5.87 21.97 -26.81
CA ASP A 470 -5.06 22.56 -27.87
C ASP A 470 -5.24 21.87 -29.23
N HIS A 471 -5.91 20.71 -29.28
CA HIS A 471 -6.08 19.92 -30.50
C HIS A 471 -7.46 20.15 -31.14
N ASP A 472 -7.48 20.82 -32.29
CA ASP A 472 -8.70 21.05 -33.07
C ASP A 472 -9.12 19.78 -33.83
N LEU A 473 -10.37 19.37 -33.63
CA LEU A 473 -10.96 18.18 -34.25
C LEU A 473 -11.60 18.47 -35.61
N ARG A 474 -11.74 19.74 -36.02
CA ARG A 474 -12.32 20.08 -37.33
C ARG A 474 -11.48 19.53 -38.48
N GLY A 475 -12.13 18.89 -39.44
CA GLY A 475 -11.46 18.26 -40.58
C GLY A 475 -10.75 16.93 -40.26
N ARG A 476 -10.73 16.49 -38.99
CA ARG A 476 -9.99 15.31 -38.54
C ARG A 476 -10.77 14.01 -38.70
N ARG A 477 -10.03 12.91 -38.87
CA ARG A 477 -10.54 11.54 -38.83
C ARG A 477 -10.22 10.96 -37.46
N VAL A 478 -11.25 10.90 -36.62
CA VAL A 478 -11.12 10.57 -35.19
C VAL A 478 -11.52 9.12 -34.94
N ALA A 479 -10.57 8.31 -34.49
CA ALA A 479 -10.85 7.01 -33.91
C ALA A 479 -11.11 7.15 -32.40
N VAL A 480 -12.15 6.49 -31.90
CA VAL A 480 -12.48 6.43 -30.47
C VAL A 480 -12.48 4.98 -30.02
N ILE A 481 -11.73 4.65 -28.98
CA ILE A 481 -11.70 3.30 -28.41
C ILE A 481 -12.42 3.27 -27.08
N GLY A 482 -13.47 2.47 -26.99
CA GLY A 482 -14.25 2.25 -25.78
C GLY A 482 -15.56 3.06 -25.72
N THR A 483 -16.57 2.46 -25.09
CA THR A 483 -17.96 2.94 -25.03
C THR A 483 -18.44 3.14 -23.59
N GLY A 484 -17.50 3.50 -22.70
CA GLY A 484 -17.79 3.75 -21.28
C GLY A 484 -18.53 5.06 -21.02
N ALA A 485 -18.70 5.39 -19.73
CA ALA A 485 -19.41 6.61 -19.29
C ALA A 485 -18.81 7.92 -19.88
N SER A 486 -17.50 7.99 -20.07
CA SER A 486 -16.86 9.16 -20.70
C SER A 486 -17.23 9.24 -22.19
N ALA A 487 -17.12 8.12 -22.91
CA ALA A 487 -17.34 8.06 -24.36
C ALA A 487 -18.76 8.46 -24.75
N ILE A 488 -19.78 7.98 -24.03
CA ILE A 488 -21.17 8.37 -24.32
C ILE A 488 -21.44 9.88 -24.19
N GLN A 489 -20.57 10.61 -23.48
CA GLN A 489 -20.69 12.05 -23.28
C GLN A 489 -19.88 12.85 -24.30
N PHE A 490 -18.63 12.44 -24.60
CA PHE A 490 -17.78 13.19 -25.52
C PHE A 490 -18.01 12.83 -27.00
N VAL A 491 -18.37 11.59 -27.32
CA VAL A 491 -18.58 11.15 -28.73
C VAL A 491 -19.61 12.03 -29.45
N PRO A 492 -20.77 12.38 -28.85
CA PRO A 492 -21.70 13.32 -29.47
C PRO A 492 -21.12 14.72 -29.72
N GLN A 493 -20.15 15.17 -28.92
CA GLN A 493 -19.51 16.48 -29.10
C GLN A 493 -18.36 16.43 -30.12
N VAL A 494 -17.66 15.29 -30.22
CA VAL A 494 -16.66 15.02 -31.24
C VAL A 494 -17.32 14.93 -32.62
N ALA A 495 -18.44 14.20 -32.73
CA ALA A 495 -19.17 14.02 -33.99
C ALA A 495 -19.69 15.32 -34.60
N LYS A 496 -19.94 16.36 -33.78
CA LYS A 496 -20.33 17.70 -34.27
C LYS A 496 -19.20 18.46 -34.99
N GLN A 497 -17.95 18.03 -34.83
CA GLN A 497 -16.76 18.78 -35.25
C GLN A 497 -15.88 17.99 -36.22
N ALA A 498 -15.68 16.70 -35.96
CA ALA A 498 -14.81 15.83 -36.76
C ALA A 498 -15.37 15.59 -38.17
N ALA A 499 -14.47 15.46 -39.15
CA ALA A 499 -14.85 15.09 -40.51
C ALA A 499 -15.32 13.63 -40.59
N GLN A 500 -14.73 12.76 -39.78
CA GLN A 500 -15.14 11.37 -39.64
C GLN A 500 -14.90 10.89 -38.21
N VAL A 501 -15.82 10.08 -37.67
CA VAL A 501 -15.66 9.44 -36.36
C VAL A 501 -15.83 7.93 -36.50
N THR A 502 -14.83 7.17 -36.06
CA THR A 502 -14.90 5.70 -36.00
C THR A 502 -14.86 5.26 -34.55
N LEU A 503 -15.95 4.71 -34.04
CA LEU A 503 -16.06 4.21 -32.67
C LEU A 503 -15.85 2.70 -32.60
N PHE A 504 -14.77 2.28 -31.95
CA PHE A 504 -14.45 0.88 -31.69
C PHE A 504 -15.10 0.43 -30.37
N GLN A 505 -16.15 -0.37 -30.50
CA GLN A 505 -16.92 -0.95 -29.41
C GLN A 505 -16.54 -2.40 -29.19
N ARG A 506 -16.07 -2.72 -27.98
CA ARG A 506 -15.89 -4.12 -27.55
C ARG A 506 -17.14 -4.72 -26.93
N THR A 507 -17.83 -3.97 -26.10
CA THR A 507 -19.09 -4.39 -25.48
C THR A 507 -19.99 -3.17 -25.36
N PRO A 508 -21.21 -3.18 -25.91
CA PRO A 508 -22.15 -2.08 -25.75
C PRO A 508 -22.56 -1.92 -24.28
N ALA A 509 -23.05 -0.74 -23.92
CA ALA A 509 -23.53 -0.44 -22.58
C ALA A 509 -25.04 -0.23 -22.57
N TRP A 510 -25.71 -0.60 -21.48
CA TRP A 510 -27.11 -0.23 -21.27
C TRP A 510 -27.22 1.27 -21.01
N VAL A 511 -27.98 1.97 -21.86
CA VAL A 511 -28.21 3.42 -21.77
C VAL A 511 -29.69 3.69 -21.52
N LEU A 512 -29.99 4.43 -20.45
CA LEU A 512 -31.31 4.92 -20.11
C LEU A 512 -31.50 6.38 -20.51
N PRO A 513 -32.76 6.84 -20.68
CA PRO A 513 -33.04 8.25 -20.94
C PRO A 513 -32.60 9.11 -19.76
N LYS A 514 -31.97 10.24 -20.07
CA LYS A 514 -31.52 11.24 -19.09
C LYS A 514 -32.63 12.29 -18.92
N MET A 515 -33.20 12.41 -17.72
CA MET A 515 -34.22 13.42 -17.39
C MET A 515 -33.62 14.81 -17.17
N ASP A 516 -32.77 15.27 -18.09
CA ASP A 516 -32.06 16.54 -17.96
C ASP A 516 -32.90 17.71 -18.48
N ARG A 517 -32.86 18.84 -17.76
CA ARG A 517 -33.55 20.09 -18.10
C ARG A 517 -32.82 21.28 -17.48
N ALA A 518 -32.96 22.44 -18.10
CA ALA A 518 -32.55 23.70 -17.50
C ALA A 518 -33.40 24.03 -16.27
N LEU A 519 -32.77 24.60 -15.25
CA LEU A 519 -33.42 25.11 -14.05
C LEU A 519 -33.55 26.62 -14.20
N GLY A 520 -34.78 27.09 -14.38
CA GLY A 520 -35.05 28.51 -14.65
C GLY A 520 -34.95 29.42 -13.42
N PRO A 521 -34.90 30.75 -13.61
CA PRO A 521 -34.80 31.73 -12.52
C PRO A 521 -35.91 31.62 -11.47
N LYS A 522 -37.13 31.25 -11.88
CA LYS A 522 -38.27 31.08 -10.96
C LYS A 522 -38.04 29.94 -9.95
N GLU A 523 -37.57 28.78 -10.41
CA GLU A 523 -37.24 27.64 -9.54
C GLU A 523 -36.07 27.98 -8.62
N GLN A 524 -35.02 28.60 -9.16
CA GLN A 524 -33.87 29.04 -8.36
C GLN A 524 -34.27 30.07 -7.29
N TRP A 525 -35.18 30.99 -7.61
CA TRP A 525 -35.74 31.94 -6.66
C TRP A 525 -36.49 31.23 -5.52
N VAL A 526 -37.32 30.21 -5.85
CA VAL A 526 -38.02 29.39 -4.84
C VAL A 526 -37.02 28.69 -3.93
N TYR A 527 -35.98 28.05 -4.50
CA TYR A 527 -34.96 27.36 -3.71
C TYR A 527 -34.16 28.28 -2.79
N ARG A 528 -33.99 29.56 -3.18
CA ARG A 528 -33.28 30.56 -2.39
C ARG A 528 -34.13 31.16 -1.28
N HIS A 529 -35.40 31.48 -1.54
CA HIS A 529 -36.20 32.32 -0.65
C HIS A 529 -37.27 31.55 0.13
N VAL A 530 -37.79 30.43 -0.38
CA VAL A 530 -38.82 29.65 0.32
C VAL A 530 -38.16 28.71 1.33
N PRO A 531 -38.38 28.89 2.65
CA PRO A 531 -37.74 28.05 3.66
C PRO A 531 -38.06 26.58 3.47
N GLY A 532 -37.02 25.73 3.46
CA GLY A 532 -37.18 24.29 3.36
C GLY A 532 -37.45 23.74 1.94
N ALA A 533 -37.83 24.56 0.96
CA ALA A 533 -38.16 24.08 -0.40
C ALA A 533 -37.03 23.25 -1.04
N MET A 534 -35.80 23.76 -0.99
CA MET A 534 -34.64 23.03 -1.49
C MET A 534 -34.36 21.74 -0.71
N ARG A 535 -34.65 21.70 0.59
CA ARG A 535 -34.48 20.50 1.43
C ARG A 535 -35.52 19.44 1.06
N LEU A 536 -36.78 19.84 0.87
CA LEU A 536 -37.85 18.96 0.42
C LEU A 536 -37.54 18.38 -0.96
N PHE A 537 -37.11 19.22 -1.91
CA PHE A 537 -36.74 18.75 -3.25
C PHE A 537 -35.54 17.79 -3.23
N ARG A 538 -34.51 18.09 -2.44
CA ARG A 538 -33.38 17.16 -2.24
C ARG A 538 -33.83 15.83 -1.63
N ASN A 539 -34.73 15.86 -0.64
CA ASN A 539 -35.27 14.64 -0.01
C ASN A 539 -36.11 13.82 -1.00
N PHE A 540 -36.92 14.47 -1.83
CA PHE A 540 -37.65 13.81 -2.91
C PHE A 540 -36.68 13.10 -3.87
N LEU A 541 -35.64 13.80 -4.33
CA LEU A 541 -34.61 13.21 -5.19
C LEU A 541 -33.90 12.04 -4.52
N TYR A 542 -33.54 12.17 -3.24
CA TYR A 542 -32.93 11.10 -2.46
C TYR A 542 -33.80 9.83 -2.46
N TRP A 543 -35.07 9.94 -2.07
CA TRP A 543 -35.97 8.77 -2.00
C TRP A 543 -36.29 8.19 -3.37
N ARG A 544 -36.39 9.03 -4.41
CA ARG A 544 -36.52 8.57 -5.79
C ARG A 544 -35.32 7.73 -6.22
N GLN A 545 -34.09 8.16 -5.89
CA GLN A 545 -32.87 7.39 -6.20
C GLN A 545 -32.79 6.08 -5.39
N GLU A 546 -33.19 6.09 -4.11
CA GLU A 546 -33.30 4.84 -3.31
C GLU A 546 -34.33 3.87 -3.90
N LEU A 547 -35.47 4.37 -4.38
CA LEU A 547 -36.48 3.56 -5.04
C LEU A 547 -35.93 2.88 -6.31
N LEU A 548 -35.14 3.60 -7.12
CA LEU A 548 -34.43 3.00 -8.26
C LEU A 548 -33.40 1.94 -7.81
N GLY A 549 -32.81 2.11 -6.63
CA GLY A 549 -31.92 1.15 -5.99
C GLY A 549 -32.54 -0.24 -5.76
N LEU A 550 -33.86 -0.32 -5.50
CA LEU A 550 -34.57 -1.61 -5.36
C LEU A 550 -34.34 -2.52 -6.54
N ALA A 551 -34.30 -1.96 -7.76
CA ALA A 551 -34.14 -2.75 -8.95
C ALA A 551 -32.74 -3.38 -9.04
N PHE A 552 -31.69 -2.71 -8.53
CA PHE A 552 -30.33 -3.28 -8.46
C PHE A 552 -30.22 -4.41 -7.43
N LEU A 553 -31.00 -4.33 -6.35
CA LEU A 553 -31.01 -5.33 -5.28
C LEU A 553 -31.91 -6.53 -5.60
N HIS A 554 -32.87 -6.37 -6.52
CA HIS A 554 -33.81 -7.42 -6.92
C HIS A 554 -33.77 -7.61 -8.45
N PRO A 555 -32.95 -8.55 -8.97
CA PRO A 555 -32.74 -8.74 -10.41
C PRO A 555 -34.02 -8.90 -11.26
N ARG A 556 -35.13 -9.39 -10.69
CA ARG A 556 -36.42 -9.50 -11.40
C ARG A 556 -36.99 -8.13 -11.82
N LEU A 557 -36.74 -7.08 -11.05
CA LEU A 557 -37.19 -5.72 -11.34
C LEU A 557 -36.37 -5.06 -12.47
N MET A 558 -35.15 -5.55 -12.74
CA MET A 558 -34.31 -5.07 -13.85
C MET A 558 -34.94 -5.30 -15.22
N ALA A 559 -35.90 -6.22 -15.36
CA ALA A 559 -36.65 -6.41 -16.61
C ALA A 559 -37.42 -5.13 -17.04
N HIS A 560 -37.88 -4.31 -16.10
CA HIS A 560 -38.52 -3.03 -16.42
C HIS A 560 -37.50 -2.02 -16.94
N ALA A 561 -36.35 -1.91 -16.27
CA ALA A 561 -35.26 -1.04 -16.72
C ALA A 561 -34.73 -1.46 -18.10
N LYS A 562 -34.63 -2.77 -18.37
CA LYS A 562 -34.27 -3.31 -19.69
C LYS A 562 -35.25 -2.84 -20.76
N ARG A 563 -36.56 -3.02 -20.54
CA ARG A 563 -37.59 -2.58 -21.49
C ARG A 563 -37.54 -1.07 -21.75
N MET A 564 -37.28 -0.27 -20.73
CA MET A 564 -37.09 1.18 -20.88
C MET A 564 -35.85 1.52 -21.73
N ALA A 565 -34.72 0.86 -21.49
CA ALA A 565 -33.50 1.07 -22.26
C ALA A 565 -33.67 0.66 -23.74
N GLU A 566 -34.33 -0.48 -23.99
CA GLU A 566 -34.65 -0.92 -25.35
C GLU A 566 -35.64 0.03 -26.05
N ALA A 567 -36.66 0.50 -25.34
CA ALA A 567 -37.61 1.48 -25.90
C ALA A 567 -36.92 2.81 -26.24
N HIS A 568 -36.02 3.29 -25.38
CA HIS A 568 -35.19 4.47 -25.64
C HIS A 568 -34.32 4.29 -26.88
N MET A 569 -33.65 3.14 -27.02
CA MET A 569 -32.85 2.83 -28.20
C MET A 569 -33.71 2.74 -29.48
N ARG A 570 -34.85 2.04 -29.43
CA ARG A 570 -35.79 1.93 -30.55
C ARG A 570 -36.32 3.30 -31.01
N ALA A 571 -36.59 4.20 -30.06
CA ALA A 571 -37.08 5.54 -30.38
C ALA A 571 -36.02 6.41 -31.09
N GLN A 572 -34.72 6.13 -30.89
CA GLN A 572 -33.62 6.93 -31.43
C GLN A 572 -32.93 6.33 -32.65
N ILE A 573 -33.04 5.01 -32.85
CA ILE A 573 -32.38 4.29 -33.95
C ILE A 573 -33.43 3.51 -34.74
N PRO A 574 -33.82 3.99 -35.94
CA PRO A 574 -34.73 3.27 -36.84
C PRO A 574 -34.16 1.98 -37.41
N ASP A 575 -32.85 1.92 -37.66
CA ASP A 575 -32.13 0.77 -38.23
C ASP A 575 -32.06 -0.44 -37.26
N ALA A 576 -32.54 -1.60 -37.70
CA ALA A 576 -32.56 -2.83 -36.91
C ALA A 576 -31.17 -3.43 -36.66
N ASP A 577 -30.28 -3.36 -37.64
CA ASP A 577 -28.94 -3.95 -37.54
C ASP A 577 -28.07 -3.14 -36.58
N LEU A 578 -28.18 -1.81 -36.65
CA LEU A 578 -27.52 -0.91 -35.72
C LEU A 578 -28.02 -1.10 -34.28
N ARG A 579 -29.34 -1.30 -34.08
CA ARG A 579 -29.89 -1.66 -32.76
C ARG A 579 -29.30 -2.96 -32.23
N SER A 580 -29.16 -3.98 -33.08
CA SER A 580 -28.56 -5.26 -32.68
C SER A 580 -27.12 -5.06 -32.18
N LYS A 581 -26.30 -4.30 -32.93
CA LYS A 581 -24.90 -3.98 -32.56
C LYS A 581 -24.77 -3.18 -31.25
N LEU A 582 -25.78 -2.38 -30.89
CA LEU A 582 -25.79 -1.55 -29.69
C LEU A 582 -26.52 -2.18 -28.50
N THR A 583 -27.12 -3.36 -28.68
CA THR A 583 -27.83 -4.08 -27.62
C THR A 583 -26.86 -4.96 -26.82
N PRO A 584 -26.71 -4.77 -25.50
CA PRO A 584 -25.85 -5.63 -24.70
C PRO A 584 -26.37 -7.04 -24.49
N ASP A 585 -25.44 -7.98 -24.43
CA ASP A 585 -25.64 -9.42 -24.19
C ASP A 585 -25.64 -9.80 -22.70
N TYR A 586 -25.40 -8.84 -21.79
CA TYR A 586 -25.35 -9.03 -20.35
C TYR A 586 -26.55 -8.39 -19.64
N THR A 587 -26.88 -8.87 -18.44
CA THR A 587 -27.98 -8.35 -17.62
C THR A 587 -27.82 -6.86 -17.30
N ILE A 588 -28.87 -6.06 -17.55
CA ILE A 588 -28.87 -4.64 -17.18
C ILE A 588 -28.63 -4.46 -15.68
N GLY A 589 -27.77 -3.51 -15.32
CA GLY A 589 -27.36 -3.25 -13.94
C GLY A 589 -26.10 -4.00 -13.49
N CYS A 590 -25.69 -5.06 -14.21
CA CYS A 590 -24.46 -5.79 -13.86
C CYS A 590 -23.19 -4.93 -14.04
N LYS A 591 -23.18 -4.08 -15.08
CA LYS A 591 -22.26 -2.94 -15.20
C LYS A 591 -23.00 -1.65 -14.86
N ARG A 592 -22.26 -0.54 -14.65
CA ARG A 592 -22.86 0.79 -14.45
C ARG A 592 -23.82 1.09 -15.61
N VAL A 593 -25.09 1.32 -15.29
CA VAL A 593 -26.08 1.77 -16.27
C VAL A 593 -25.77 3.23 -16.60
N LEU A 594 -25.72 3.54 -17.88
CA LEU A 594 -25.39 4.87 -18.38
C LEU A 594 -26.67 5.67 -18.64
N ILE A 595 -26.58 6.99 -18.64
CA ILE A 595 -27.70 7.88 -18.98
C ILE A 595 -27.26 8.89 -20.04
N ALA A 596 -27.96 8.91 -21.18
CA ALA A 596 -27.69 9.83 -22.29
C ALA A 596 -28.91 9.96 -23.19
N ASN A 597 -29.08 11.14 -23.81
CA ASN A 597 -30.12 11.40 -24.80
C ASN A 597 -29.55 11.62 -26.20
N ASP A 598 -28.27 11.99 -26.30
CA ASP A 598 -27.59 12.37 -27.53
C ASP A 598 -26.59 11.33 -28.02
N TYR A 599 -26.47 10.18 -27.34
CA TYR A 599 -25.53 9.12 -27.72
C TYR A 599 -25.99 8.31 -28.94
N PHE A 600 -27.19 7.71 -28.88
CA PHE A 600 -27.67 6.87 -29.98
C PHE A 600 -27.88 7.60 -31.31
N PRO A 601 -28.42 8.85 -31.35
CA PRO A 601 -28.62 9.57 -32.60
C PRO A 601 -27.32 9.83 -33.40
N VAL A 602 -26.16 9.76 -32.74
CA VAL A 602 -24.86 9.97 -33.40
C VAL A 602 -24.57 8.90 -34.42
N PHE A 603 -25.03 7.67 -34.20
CA PHE A 603 -24.80 6.55 -35.13
C PHE A 603 -25.66 6.59 -36.40
N SER A 604 -26.62 7.51 -36.47
CA SER A 604 -27.40 7.76 -37.69
C SER A 604 -26.77 8.83 -38.60
N GLN A 605 -25.63 9.40 -38.20
CA GLN A 605 -24.90 10.40 -38.99
C GLN A 605 -23.99 9.72 -40.00
N ALA A 606 -23.97 10.20 -41.24
CA ALA A 606 -23.25 9.57 -42.35
C ALA A 606 -21.73 9.47 -42.16
N HIS A 607 -21.14 10.38 -41.38
CA HIS A 607 -19.70 10.42 -41.11
C HIS A 607 -19.28 9.67 -39.83
N VAL A 608 -20.20 8.91 -39.22
CA VAL A 608 -19.95 8.14 -38.01
C VAL A 608 -20.03 6.64 -38.31
N ALA A 609 -18.96 5.91 -38.02
CA ALA A 609 -18.89 4.47 -38.14
C ALA A 609 -18.84 3.80 -36.76
N LEU A 610 -19.65 2.76 -36.56
CA LEU A 610 -19.59 1.87 -35.38
C LEU A 610 -18.92 0.55 -35.77
N VAL A 611 -17.80 0.24 -35.12
CA VAL A 611 -17.01 -0.99 -35.35
C VAL A 611 -17.12 -1.89 -34.13
N THR A 612 -17.68 -3.10 -34.29
CA THR A 612 -17.95 -4.04 -33.19
C THR A 612 -16.97 -5.20 -33.07
N SER A 613 -16.08 -5.38 -34.05
CA SER A 613 -15.08 -6.46 -34.07
C SER A 613 -13.91 -6.22 -33.12
N GLY A 614 -13.74 -4.98 -32.61
CA GLY A 614 -12.61 -4.60 -31.76
C GLY A 614 -11.41 -4.09 -32.57
N VAL A 615 -10.28 -3.88 -31.91
CA VAL A 615 -9.03 -3.38 -32.52
C VAL A 615 -8.00 -4.50 -32.52
N ALA A 616 -7.47 -4.84 -33.70
CA ALA A 616 -6.39 -5.80 -33.87
C ALA A 616 -5.01 -5.14 -33.69
N GLU A 617 -4.77 -4.07 -34.43
CA GLU A 617 -3.52 -3.31 -34.39
C GLU A 617 -3.76 -1.85 -34.76
N VAL A 618 -2.76 -1.03 -34.47
CA VAL A 618 -2.66 0.37 -34.89
C VAL A 618 -1.49 0.47 -35.88
N ARG A 619 -1.73 1.10 -37.02
CA ARG A 619 -0.71 1.38 -38.04
C ARG A 619 -0.36 2.87 -38.02
N GLU A 620 0.49 3.32 -38.93
CA GLU A 620 1.04 4.67 -38.95
C GLU A 620 -0.04 5.76 -39.12
N ALA A 621 -1.10 5.49 -39.89
CA ALA A 621 -2.18 6.44 -40.19
C ALA A 621 -3.59 5.83 -40.13
N SER A 622 -3.75 4.69 -39.46
CA SER A 622 -5.02 3.96 -39.43
C SER A 622 -5.13 3.01 -38.22
N ILE A 623 -6.37 2.61 -37.93
CA ILE A 623 -6.70 1.59 -36.94
C ILE A 623 -7.28 0.38 -37.69
N VAL A 624 -6.71 -0.80 -37.44
CA VAL A 624 -7.17 -2.05 -38.05
C VAL A 624 -8.08 -2.79 -37.09
N ALA A 625 -9.29 -3.10 -37.55
CA ALA A 625 -10.27 -3.86 -36.80
C ALA A 625 -9.94 -5.37 -36.83
N CYS A 626 -10.52 -6.15 -35.91
CA CYS A 626 -10.27 -7.60 -35.88
C CYS A 626 -10.85 -8.38 -37.06
N ASP A 627 -11.75 -7.77 -37.84
CA ASP A 627 -12.23 -8.31 -39.11
C ASP A 627 -11.30 -7.99 -40.30
N GLY A 628 -10.17 -7.31 -40.06
CA GLY A 628 -9.20 -6.91 -41.08
C GLY A 628 -9.50 -5.58 -41.75
N THR A 629 -10.65 -4.96 -41.48
CA THR A 629 -11.00 -3.65 -42.06
C THR A 629 -10.11 -2.56 -41.50
N GLU A 630 -9.54 -1.74 -42.39
CA GLU A 630 -8.67 -0.63 -42.03
C GLU A 630 -9.44 0.70 -42.03
N TYR A 631 -9.33 1.45 -40.94
CA TYR A 631 -9.98 2.74 -40.77
C TYR A 631 -8.94 3.85 -40.67
N PRO A 632 -8.81 4.74 -41.67
CA PRO A 632 -7.89 5.86 -41.60
C PRO A 632 -8.22 6.77 -40.43
N ALA A 633 -7.19 7.16 -39.67
CA ALA A 633 -7.33 8.03 -38.52
C ALA A 633 -6.08 8.90 -38.34
N ASP A 634 -6.28 10.16 -37.98
CA ASP A 634 -5.21 11.09 -37.60
C ASP A 634 -5.29 11.51 -36.12
N THR A 635 -6.36 11.09 -35.44
CA THR A 635 -6.58 11.35 -34.02
C THR A 635 -7.16 10.10 -33.37
N LEU A 636 -6.61 9.69 -32.22
CA LEU A 636 -7.08 8.56 -31.42
C LEU A 636 -7.43 9.01 -30.00
N ILE A 637 -8.68 8.79 -29.59
CA ILE A 637 -9.19 9.17 -28.28
C ILE A 637 -9.57 7.91 -27.47
N TYR A 638 -8.96 7.74 -26.30
CA TYR A 638 -9.31 6.65 -25.39
C TYR A 638 -10.46 7.00 -24.45
N GLY A 639 -11.57 6.26 -24.61
CA GLY A 639 -12.72 6.19 -23.70
C GLY A 639 -12.67 4.94 -22.81
N THR A 640 -11.48 4.51 -22.39
CA THR A 640 -11.20 3.18 -21.83
C THR A 640 -11.21 3.09 -20.31
N GLY A 641 -11.52 4.19 -19.61
CA GLY A 641 -11.77 4.19 -18.16
C GLY A 641 -10.50 4.28 -17.31
N PHE A 642 -10.51 3.65 -16.13
CA PHE A 642 -9.48 3.84 -15.09
C PHE A 642 -9.02 2.53 -14.45
N ARG A 643 -7.82 2.52 -13.87
CA ARG A 643 -7.24 1.40 -13.11
C ARG A 643 -7.72 1.42 -11.65
N VAL A 644 -8.85 0.76 -11.36
CA VAL A 644 -9.52 0.82 -10.04
C VAL A 644 -8.80 -0.01 -8.96
N GLY A 645 -8.36 -1.24 -9.28
CA GLY A 645 -7.68 -2.14 -8.34
C GLY A 645 -6.31 -1.65 -7.87
N ALA A 646 -5.75 -0.63 -8.53
CA ALA A 646 -4.46 -0.02 -8.22
C ALA A 646 -4.61 1.48 -7.85
N SER A 647 -5.75 1.87 -7.27
CA SER A 647 -6.10 3.26 -6.99
C SER A 647 -5.18 3.95 -5.96
N LEU A 648 -4.55 3.18 -5.05
CA LEU A 648 -3.54 3.70 -4.13
C LEU A 648 -2.10 3.60 -4.68
N ALA A 649 -1.81 2.69 -5.61
CA ALA A 649 -0.48 2.60 -6.20
C ALA A 649 -0.14 3.87 -7.03
N PRO A 650 1.08 4.40 -6.97
CA PRO A 650 2.29 3.86 -6.32
C PRO A 650 2.51 4.33 -4.87
N ILE A 651 1.50 4.93 -4.21
CA ILE A 651 1.63 5.37 -2.82
C ILE A 651 1.87 4.16 -1.93
N ARG A 652 2.95 4.22 -1.16
CA ARG A 652 3.29 3.20 -0.16
C ARG A 652 2.69 3.60 1.20
N ILE A 653 1.83 2.76 1.75
CA ILE A 653 1.25 2.99 3.09
C ILE A 653 1.65 1.82 3.96
N LEU A 654 2.59 2.04 4.87
CA LEU A 654 3.17 1.02 5.72
C LEU A 654 2.53 1.10 7.11
N GLY A 655 1.78 0.07 7.48
CA GLY A 655 1.15 -0.07 8.79
C GLY A 655 2.09 -0.70 9.83
N ARG A 656 1.53 -1.43 10.78
CA ARG A 656 2.29 -2.17 11.80
C ARG A 656 3.30 -3.13 11.16
N ASN A 657 4.44 -3.29 11.81
CA ASN A 657 5.58 -4.11 11.36
C ASN A 657 6.13 -3.69 9.98
N GLY A 658 5.80 -2.47 9.51
CA GLY A 658 6.20 -1.95 8.22
C GLY A 658 5.64 -2.73 7.02
N VAL A 659 4.44 -3.30 7.15
CA VAL A 659 3.72 -4.02 6.08
C VAL A 659 3.01 -3.02 5.17
N ASP A 660 3.16 -3.16 3.85
CA ASP A 660 2.49 -2.30 2.86
C ASP A 660 1.01 -2.69 2.66
N LEU A 661 0.14 -1.68 2.62
CA LEU A 661 -1.29 -1.85 2.35
C LEU A 661 -1.55 -2.49 0.99
N ASN A 662 -0.74 -2.16 -0.02
CA ASN A 662 -0.87 -2.76 -1.34
C ASN A 662 -0.57 -4.27 -1.31
N ASP A 663 0.37 -4.72 -0.47
CA ASP A 663 0.64 -6.15 -0.26
C ASP A 663 -0.51 -6.84 0.49
N THR A 664 -1.07 -6.17 1.50
CA THR A 664 -2.24 -6.67 2.23
C THR A 664 -3.47 -6.84 1.32
N TRP A 665 -3.61 -5.99 0.30
CA TRP A 665 -4.70 -6.02 -0.66
C TRP A 665 -4.41 -6.80 -1.94
N ARG A 666 -3.27 -7.50 -2.03
CA ARG A 666 -2.87 -8.27 -3.22
C ARG A 666 -3.96 -9.24 -3.68
N ASP A 667 -4.59 -9.92 -2.73
CA ASP A 667 -5.64 -10.89 -3.03
C ASP A 667 -7.04 -10.27 -3.08
N GLY A 668 -7.17 -8.96 -2.84
CA GLY A 668 -8.38 -8.15 -2.98
C GLY A 668 -8.61 -7.20 -1.81
N ALA A 669 -9.01 -5.97 -2.13
CA ALA A 669 -9.08 -4.89 -1.16
C ALA A 669 -10.22 -5.06 -0.15
N GLN A 670 -9.91 -4.92 1.14
CA GLN A 670 -10.85 -5.04 2.24
C GLN A 670 -10.64 -3.95 3.28
N ALA A 671 -11.74 -3.46 3.86
CA ALA A 671 -11.74 -2.52 4.96
C ALA A 671 -12.97 -2.75 5.84
N HIS A 672 -12.84 -2.48 7.14
CA HIS A 672 -13.99 -2.41 8.04
C HIS A 672 -14.79 -1.15 7.72
N LEU A 673 -16.10 -1.30 7.48
CA LEU A 673 -17.02 -0.24 7.06
C LEU A 673 -16.62 0.48 5.75
N GLY A 674 -15.69 -0.09 4.98
CA GLY A 674 -15.08 0.60 3.83
C GLY A 674 -14.22 1.81 4.22
N LEU A 675 -13.84 1.92 5.51
CA LEU A 675 -13.26 3.12 6.11
C LEU A 675 -11.94 2.85 6.83
N THR A 676 -11.84 1.85 7.69
CA THR A 676 -10.62 1.58 8.47
C THR A 676 -10.05 0.21 8.16
N VAL A 677 -8.73 0.02 8.26
CA VAL A 677 -8.07 -1.25 7.93
C VAL A 677 -7.30 -1.78 9.14
N ALA A 678 -7.51 -3.06 9.49
CA ALA A 678 -6.80 -3.71 10.59
C ALA A 678 -5.29 -3.78 10.28
N GLY A 679 -4.44 -3.43 11.26
CA GLY A 679 -2.99 -3.32 11.06
C GLY A 679 -2.51 -1.96 10.58
N TYR A 680 -3.42 -1.00 10.33
CA TYR A 680 -3.11 0.37 9.90
C TYR A 680 -3.76 1.38 10.84
N PRO A 681 -3.21 1.59 12.05
CA PRO A 681 -3.83 2.47 13.04
C PRO A 681 -3.91 3.91 12.58
N ASN A 682 -4.98 4.61 12.97
CA ASN A 682 -5.26 6.00 12.60
C ASN A 682 -5.34 6.28 11.07
N LEU A 683 -5.41 5.25 10.23
CA LEU A 683 -5.66 5.38 8.79
C LEU A 683 -7.18 5.30 8.53
N PHE A 684 -7.69 6.30 7.81
CA PHE A 684 -9.08 6.36 7.35
C PHE A 684 -9.15 6.51 5.84
N LEU A 685 -9.96 5.69 5.18
CA LEU A 685 -10.21 5.68 3.75
C LEU A 685 -11.57 6.31 3.46
N LEU A 686 -11.61 7.43 2.76
CA LEU A 686 -12.87 7.98 2.26
C LEU A 686 -13.16 7.43 0.87
N LEU A 687 -14.35 6.85 0.72
CA LEU A 687 -14.77 6.06 -0.43
C LEU A 687 -13.84 4.86 -0.70
N GLY A 688 -13.43 4.18 0.38
CA GLY A 688 -12.66 2.94 0.31
C GLY A 688 -13.47 1.74 -0.24
N PRO A 689 -12.92 0.51 -0.14
CA PRO A 689 -13.55 -0.69 -0.67
C PRO A 689 -15.00 -0.88 -0.20
N ASN A 690 -15.86 -1.42 -1.07
CA ASN A 690 -17.27 -1.71 -0.81
C ASN A 690 -18.15 -0.49 -0.46
N THR A 691 -17.84 0.70 -1.01
CA THR A 691 -18.62 1.93 -0.78
C THR A 691 -19.15 2.60 -2.04
N GLY A 692 -18.77 2.09 -3.22
CA GLY A 692 -19.30 2.55 -4.51
C GLY A 692 -20.79 2.27 -4.65
N LEU A 693 -21.47 3.06 -5.48
CA LEU A 693 -22.92 3.00 -5.65
C LEU A 693 -23.30 2.91 -7.13
N GLY A 694 -24.43 2.23 -7.39
CA GLY A 694 -25.08 2.20 -8.71
C GLY A 694 -26.32 3.11 -8.86
N HIS A 695 -26.88 3.63 -7.76
CA HIS A 695 -28.19 4.29 -7.78
C HIS A 695 -28.26 5.66 -7.08
N ASN A 696 -27.33 6.01 -6.18
CA ASN A 696 -27.38 7.26 -5.40
C ASN A 696 -26.02 7.99 -5.36
N SER A 697 -25.96 9.11 -4.64
CA SER A 697 -24.80 10.01 -4.60
C SER A 697 -23.68 9.48 -3.71
N VAL A 698 -22.48 9.31 -4.28
CA VAL A 698 -21.26 9.00 -3.50
C VAL A 698 -20.88 10.13 -2.53
N VAL A 699 -21.30 11.38 -2.78
CA VAL A 699 -21.11 12.49 -1.84
C VAL A 699 -21.83 12.22 -0.52
N PHE A 700 -23.00 11.58 -0.57
CA PHE A 700 -23.71 11.16 0.64
C PHE A 700 -22.91 10.11 1.43
N MET A 701 -22.34 9.10 0.76
CA MET A 701 -21.50 8.07 1.38
C MET A 701 -20.28 8.69 2.07
N ALA A 702 -19.58 9.57 1.35
CA ALA A 702 -18.42 10.29 1.87
C ALA A 702 -18.78 11.10 3.13
N GLU A 703 -19.93 11.79 3.16
CA GLU A 703 -20.37 12.50 4.35
C GLU A 703 -20.66 11.57 5.55
N GLN A 704 -21.17 10.36 5.31
CA GLN A 704 -21.37 9.39 6.41
C GLN A 704 -20.04 8.91 6.97
N GLN A 705 -19.07 8.64 6.09
CA GLN A 705 -17.71 8.30 6.50
C GLN A 705 -17.04 9.43 7.26
N ILE A 706 -17.10 10.68 6.75
CA ILE A 706 -16.56 11.87 7.44
C ILE A 706 -17.14 12.00 8.85
N ARG A 707 -18.47 11.88 9.00
CA ARG A 707 -19.12 11.91 10.33
C ARG A 707 -18.59 10.78 11.23
N HIS A 708 -18.35 9.59 10.69
CA HIS A 708 -17.79 8.48 11.44
C HIS A 708 -16.33 8.71 11.86
N VAL A 709 -15.49 9.21 10.95
CA VAL A 709 -14.09 9.59 11.28
C VAL A 709 -14.05 10.58 12.44
N LEU A 710 -14.89 11.63 12.40
CA LEU A 710 -14.96 12.61 13.49
C LEU A 710 -15.37 11.96 14.83
N ARG A 711 -16.26 10.96 14.82
CA ARG A 711 -16.60 10.21 16.03
C ARG A 711 -15.45 9.35 16.52
N CYS A 712 -14.70 8.69 15.63
CA CYS A 712 -13.49 7.95 15.99
C CYS A 712 -12.44 8.88 16.62
N LEU A 713 -12.16 10.03 16.01
CA LEU A 713 -11.23 11.04 16.55
C LEU A 713 -11.71 11.62 17.89
N LYS A 714 -13.03 11.80 18.05
CA LYS A 714 -13.63 12.23 19.34
C LYS A 714 -13.51 11.14 20.41
N ALA A 715 -13.76 9.87 20.06
CA ALA A 715 -13.66 8.75 20.98
C ALA A 715 -12.21 8.53 21.45
N MET A 716 -11.24 8.65 20.52
CA MET A 716 -9.81 8.59 20.82
C MET A 716 -9.40 9.67 21.82
N ARG A 717 -9.81 10.93 21.60
CA ARG A 717 -9.58 12.04 22.54
C ARG A 717 -10.26 11.84 23.89
N ARG A 718 -11.55 11.46 23.90
CA ARG A 718 -12.32 11.22 25.13
C ARG A 718 -11.67 10.15 26.01
N ARG A 719 -11.02 9.15 25.41
CA ARG A 719 -10.36 8.05 26.11
C ARG A 719 -8.88 8.34 26.43
N ALA A 720 -8.36 9.52 26.08
CA ALA A 720 -6.93 9.85 26.16
C ALA A 720 -6.02 8.80 25.46
N MET A 721 -6.49 8.28 24.33
CA MET A 721 -5.79 7.30 23.50
C MET A 721 -5.10 8.01 22.33
N THR A 722 -4.03 7.42 21.81
CA THR A 722 -3.24 7.97 20.69
C THR A 722 -3.38 7.15 19.41
N SER A 723 -3.93 5.94 19.49
CA SER A 723 -4.24 5.12 18.32
C SER A 723 -5.64 4.50 18.37
N ILE A 724 -6.24 4.35 17.19
CA ILE A 724 -7.47 3.59 16.95
C ILE A 724 -7.31 2.75 15.68
N GLU A 725 -7.68 1.47 15.75
CA GLU A 725 -7.71 0.56 14.59
C GLU A 725 -8.85 -0.45 14.73
N PRO A 726 -9.42 -0.98 13.65
CA PRO A 726 -10.46 -2.00 13.76
C PRO A 726 -9.85 -3.32 14.22
N ARG A 727 -10.63 -4.10 14.97
CA ARG A 727 -10.30 -5.49 15.24
C ARG A 727 -10.31 -6.28 13.93
N ALA A 728 -9.32 -7.16 13.72
CA ALA A 728 -9.23 -7.99 12.52
C ALA A 728 -10.50 -8.84 12.32
N GLU A 729 -11.08 -9.33 13.42
CA GLU A 729 -12.30 -10.13 13.44
C GLU A 729 -13.51 -9.30 12.98
N ALA A 730 -13.63 -8.05 13.44
CA ALA A 730 -14.70 -7.14 13.04
C ALA A 730 -14.60 -6.74 11.57
N GLN A 731 -13.38 -6.57 11.05
CA GLN A 731 -13.15 -6.37 9.62
C GLN A 731 -13.58 -7.59 8.81
N ALA A 732 -13.14 -8.79 9.19
CA ALA A 732 -13.47 -10.03 8.49
C ALA A 732 -14.98 -10.28 8.47
N GLN A 733 -15.66 -10.16 9.60
CA GLN A 733 -17.12 -10.32 9.71
C GLN A 733 -17.88 -9.30 8.86
N PHE A 734 -17.46 -8.03 8.85
CA PHE A 734 -18.08 -7.03 8.00
C PHE A 734 -17.96 -7.39 6.51
N ASN A 735 -16.75 -7.75 6.05
CA ASN A 735 -16.52 -8.08 4.64
C ASN A 735 -17.24 -9.36 4.22
N ALA A 736 -17.29 -10.39 5.08
CA ALA A 736 -18.06 -11.60 4.81
C ALA A 736 -19.57 -11.31 4.62
N ARG A 737 -20.15 -10.45 5.47
CA ARG A 737 -21.55 -10.01 5.33
C ARG A 737 -21.79 -9.23 4.03
N VAL A 738 -20.84 -8.38 3.64
CA VAL A 738 -20.92 -7.64 2.37
C VAL A 738 -20.87 -8.59 1.18
N GLN A 739 -19.92 -9.53 1.15
CA GLN A 739 -19.81 -10.51 0.06
C GLN A 739 -21.03 -11.42 -0.05
N SER A 740 -21.57 -11.90 1.08
CA SER A 740 -22.80 -12.69 1.11
C SER A 740 -23.99 -11.94 0.49
N ARG A 741 -24.12 -10.63 0.77
CA ARG A 741 -25.16 -9.80 0.16
C ARG A 741 -24.91 -9.53 -1.31
N LEU A 742 -23.67 -9.27 -1.72
CA LEU A 742 -23.32 -9.06 -3.14
C LEU A 742 -23.73 -10.25 -4.00
N GLY A 743 -23.59 -11.48 -3.50
CA GLY A 743 -23.95 -12.71 -4.20
C GLY A 743 -25.42 -12.82 -4.63
N THR A 744 -26.34 -12.06 -4.03
CA THR A 744 -27.77 -12.08 -4.39
C THR A 744 -28.20 -10.90 -5.27
N THR A 745 -27.29 -10.00 -5.61
CA THR A 745 -27.57 -8.78 -6.39
C THR A 745 -27.30 -8.98 -7.87
N VAL A 746 -27.73 -8.00 -8.68
CA VAL A 746 -27.44 -7.99 -10.13
C VAL A 746 -25.94 -7.92 -10.44
N TRP A 747 -25.12 -7.42 -9.52
CA TRP A 747 -23.66 -7.35 -9.70
C TRP A 747 -22.97 -8.72 -9.63
N ALA A 748 -23.68 -9.76 -9.20
CA ALA A 748 -23.21 -11.15 -9.20
C ALA A 748 -23.73 -11.96 -10.40
N SER A 749 -24.41 -11.34 -11.38
CA SER A 749 -25.01 -12.06 -12.51
C SER A 749 -24.02 -12.49 -13.62
N GLY A 750 -22.73 -12.63 -13.31
CA GLY A 750 -21.72 -13.18 -14.20
C GLY A 750 -21.05 -12.24 -15.22
N CYS A 751 -21.30 -10.93 -15.21
CA CYS A 751 -20.62 -10.02 -16.14
C CYS A 751 -19.22 -9.59 -15.66
N ARG A 752 -18.30 -9.38 -16.63
CA ARG A 752 -17.00 -8.75 -16.36
C ARG A 752 -17.15 -7.24 -16.22
N SER A 753 -16.95 -6.71 -15.02
CA SER A 753 -16.99 -5.28 -14.71
C SER A 753 -15.75 -4.84 -13.93
N TRP A 754 -15.47 -3.53 -13.91
CA TRP A 754 -14.37 -2.97 -13.11
C TRP A 754 -14.61 -3.06 -11.60
N TYR A 755 -15.79 -3.51 -11.17
CA TYR A 755 -16.09 -3.77 -9.76
C TYR A 755 -15.36 -5.00 -9.22
N LEU A 756 -14.97 -5.92 -10.12
CA LEU A 756 -14.40 -7.22 -9.77
C LEU A 756 -12.87 -7.14 -9.67
N ASP A 757 -12.30 -7.83 -8.68
CA ASP A 757 -10.87 -8.10 -8.58
C ASP A 757 -10.44 -9.24 -9.53
N ALA A 758 -9.15 -9.58 -9.52
CA ALA A 758 -8.59 -10.64 -10.37
C ALA A 758 -9.17 -12.03 -10.05
N GLN A 759 -9.70 -12.20 -8.84
CA GLN A 759 -10.35 -13.43 -8.35
C GLN A 759 -11.87 -13.41 -8.60
N GLY A 760 -12.40 -12.38 -9.26
CA GLY A 760 -13.82 -12.25 -9.60
C GLY A 760 -14.70 -11.75 -8.45
N ARG A 761 -14.13 -11.30 -7.33
CA ARG A 761 -14.89 -10.78 -6.18
C ARG A 761 -15.18 -9.30 -6.34
N ASN A 762 -16.39 -8.88 -5.99
CA ASN A 762 -16.74 -7.47 -6.04
C ASN A 762 -16.21 -6.76 -4.80
N VAL A 763 -15.22 -5.89 -5.00
CA VAL A 763 -14.54 -5.13 -3.92
C VAL A 763 -14.90 -3.63 -3.96
N ALA A 764 -15.73 -3.22 -4.91
CA ALA A 764 -16.02 -1.81 -5.17
C ALA A 764 -17.39 -1.37 -4.62
N ILE A 765 -18.43 -2.19 -4.77
CA ILE A 765 -19.82 -1.77 -4.60
C ILE A 765 -20.37 -2.09 -3.21
N TRP A 766 -21.17 -1.16 -2.67
CA TRP A 766 -22.02 -1.38 -1.51
C TRP A 766 -23.33 -2.10 -1.92
N PRO A 767 -23.63 -3.29 -1.37
CA PRO A 767 -24.78 -4.12 -1.78
C PRO A 767 -26.09 -3.76 -1.07
N GLY A 768 -26.31 -2.50 -0.73
CA GLY A 768 -27.48 -2.09 0.03
C GLY A 768 -27.91 -0.66 -0.25
N PHE A 769 -28.93 -0.25 0.49
CA PHE A 769 -29.43 1.12 0.46
C PHE A 769 -28.50 2.09 1.18
N THR A 770 -28.51 3.36 0.78
CA THR A 770 -27.62 4.34 1.44
C THR A 770 -28.11 4.69 2.85
N PHE A 771 -29.42 4.59 3.15
CA PHE A 771 -29.92 4.76 4.51
C PHE A 771 -29.44 3.64 5.46
N GLN A 772 -29.22 2.43 4.94
CA GLN A 772 -28.66 1.33 5.73
C GLN A 772 -27.20 1.62 6.10
N TYR A 773 -26.42 2.13 5.15
CA TYR A 773 -25.05 2.56 5.41
C TYR A 773 -24.99 3.76 6.37
N TRP A 774 -25.89 4.74 6.21
CA TRP A 774 -26.07 5.82 7.18
C TRP A 774 -26.34 5.28 8.58
N ARG A 775 -27.32 4.38 8.73
CA ARG A 775 -27.66 3.77 10.03
C ARG A 775 -26.46 3.06 10.65
N LEU A 776 -25.71 2.30 9.85
CA LEU A 776 -24.48 1.63 10.29
C LEU A 776 -23.44 2.64 10.76
N MET A 777 -23.26 3.74 10.03
CA MET A 777 -22.31 4.80 10.35
C MET A 777 -22.75 5.75 11.46
N ARG A 778 -24.01 5.72 11.92
CA ARG A 778 -24.52 6.66 12.95
C ARG A 778 -23.89 6.47 14.32
N ARG A 779 -23.44 5.26 14.63
CA ARG A 779 -22.83 4.91 15.93
C ARG A 779 -21.43 4.37 15.69
N THR A 780 -20.52 4.63 16.64
CA THR A 780 -19.23 3.96 16.70
C THR A 780 -19.40 2.79 17.65
N HIS A 781 -19.40 1.57 17.12
CA HIS A 781 -19.40 0.37 17.94
C HIS A 781 -17.98 0.20 18.48
N GLU A 782 -17.68 0.87 19.59
CA GLU A 782 -16.30 0.96 20.11
C GLU A 782 -15.68 -0.41 20.43
N ALA A 783 -16.50 -1.45 20.67
CA ALA A 783 -16.05 -2.83 20.82
C ALA A 783 -15.41 -3.42 19.53
N GLU A 784 -15.78 -2.93 18.35
CA GLU A 784 -15.19 -3.32 17.06
C GLU A 784 -13.81 -2.69 16.83
N TYR A 785 -13.39 -1.75 17.69
CA TYR A 785 -12.11 -1.06 17.59
C TYR A 785 -11.17 -1.44 18.75
N ARG A 786 -9.86 -1.41 18.48
CA ARG A 786 -8.79 -1.39 19.46
C ARG A 786 -8.31 0.04 19.62
N PHE A 787 -8.17 0.47 20.87
CA PHE A 787 -7.59 1.76 21.21
C PHE A 787 -6.25 1.53 21.88
N GLY A 788 -5.24 2.28 21.47
CA GLY A 788 -3.89 2.20 22.03
C GLY A 788 -3.44 3.54 22.60
N ARG A 789 -2.49 3.47 23.53
CA ARG A 789 -1.79 4.63 24.09
C ARG A 789 -0.30 4.33 24.09
N VAL A 790 0.51 5.26 23.62
CA VAL A 790 1.96 5.22 23.81
C VAL A 790 2.25 5.24 25.31
N LYS A 791 2.95 4.21 25.83
CA LYS A 791 3.45 4.22 27.21
C LYS A 791 4.54 5.30 27.30
N THR A 792 4.25 6.37 28.01
CA THR A 792 5.26 7.40 28.29
C THR A 792 6.32 6.79 29.21
N ALA A 793 7.60 6.98 28.89
CA ALA A 793 8.72 6.52 29.72
C ALA A 793 8.84 7.22 31.09
N ALA A 794 7.84 8.00 31.51
CA ALA A 794 7.70 8.48 32.87
C ALA A 794 6.57 7.69 33.53
N GLY A 795 6.92 6.91 34.55
CA GLY A 795 5.99 6.10 35.31
C GLY A 795 4.92 6.94 35.99
N GLU A 796 3.66 6.68 35.65
CA GLU A 796 2.56 6.81 36.60
C GLU A 796 2.04 5.40 36.87
N PRO A 797 1.96 4.96 38.14
CA PRO A 797 1.44 3.64 38.45
C PRO A 797 -0.02 3.58 38.01
N ALA A 798 -0.36 2.50 37.29
CA ALA A 798 -1.74 2.19 36.95
C ALA A 798 -2.57 2.13 38.24
N ARG A 799 -3.53 3.05 38.41
CA ARG A 799 -4.60 2.85 39.39
C ARG A 799 -5.33 1.58 38.99
N LYS A 800 -5.30 0.59 39.88
CA LYS A 800 -6.18 -0.58 39.82
C LYS A 800 -7.62 -0.08 39.69
N GLU A 801 -8.30 -0.47 38.62
CA GLU A 801 -9.76 -0.47 38.61
C GLU A 801 -10.20 -1.52 39.63
N GLU A 802 -10.66 -1.06 40.79
CA GLU A 802 -11.46 -1.86 41.70
C GLU A 802 -12.80 -2.13 41.04
N ALA A 803 -13.10 -3.41 40.86
CA ALA A 803 -14.45 -3.88 40.66
C ALA A 803 -15.26 -3.58 41.93
N ALA A 804 -16.36 -2.84 41.79
CA ALA A 804 -17.39 -2.77 42.82
C ALA A 804 -18.77 -2.56 42.19
N ALA A 805 -19.63 -3.56 42.45
CA ALA A 805 -21.09 -3.67 42.34
C ALA A 805 -21.74 -3.55 40.95
#